data_AF-A0A814NQU7-F1
#
_entry.id   AF-A0A814NQU7-F1
#
_cell.length_a   1.000
_cell.length_b   1.000
_cell.length_c   1.000
_cell.angle_alpha   90.00
_cell.angle_beta   90.00
_cell.angle_gamma   90.00
#
_symmetry.space_group_name_H-M   'P 1'
#
loop_
_entity.id
_entity.type
_entity.pdbx_description
1 polymer ?
#
loop_
_entity_poly.entity_id
_entity_poly.type
_entity_poly.pdbx_seq_one_letter_code
_entity_poly.pdbx_strand_id
1 'polypeptide(L)'
;MPYIKQNWCMHPYHDIIDSVTGKKKFVKTGKNPTHPVGIHRINADSAQIINKQYSLVIESGSREVCEGDKICTSCLRRLLNDEKNQDHNDLDNVEMMNTGEEDPSNVDIGHYDDKGDIEYDNSKDDKNIEDLPSSQERTYNNEQARTKLNLVFELLNIPTIRDVRRSKNIRQNVDRACSILYKLCDMLVDCTIPLNDHQLSMNDASELLSGLKKLFHESGEDEQIRLLTISPDGWGRTVVEKWFGCTEHQARMGLHLKINKGVLAYPEYSNGNKPLPDNTVQLIKEFYLSDGISRASARKRDVIHIKKVPFPVQFMEMTGREAYQQFKSEYPNVVVGKSSFNSLRPRQVKCLAPADTCLCIYHENFYLLLKSWNKMLKEKSLIKDDVELIITDKYLVNRIVCGIPGEDCYNGRCDTCGIISPSDILLQNIMIDDDEQFSWSQWITANNKIDLLHINGSVSSFLDEINNKWKQFLLHWYITTVQKEYIKSIRLNSSFTTHIVAQLDFAENYSIFYQREIQSYHWNNDQVTIFTVQLKVGSVHKNIVIISNYMLHNTAFVYVAQSIIVNYIKQHFPFIQIINYLSDGAGSQFKNNYNMFNLLHHLRDFGIQACWTFSSTGHGKGPIDGLGASSKSTATRSVKSSGTVISSAKEFYEFTKQYNENAAKLSGNNEPPINAFYVDSTTVEATYQNFLKPRWDKLNKTDHIKQIRSFHQFNIRSENVILCKQTSSSLDYMTTVYRTENTTESTVTPVHTVTDISIDTYVITKYNDKLHLAKIKSINYPAQEIQVIYYEPEFPATIFYVSRLKNRHGSNINVQNIILLLRRNPTIGKQNEVYIDHEQYNDITNLSEQL
;
A
#
# COMPACT_ATOMS: atom_id res chain seq x y z
N MET A 1 31.59 40.86 35.11
CA MET A 1 30.51 39.86 35.02
C MET A 1 29.99 39.84 33.60
N PRO A 2 29.95 38.70 32.89
CA PRO A 2 29.31 38.64 31.58
C PRO A 2 27.79 38.75 31.78
N TYR A 3 27.15 39.68 31.08
CA TYR A 3 25.70 39.87 31.10
C TYR A 3 24.99 38.55 30.79
N ILE A 4 24.20 38.03 31.74
CA ILE A 4 23.30 36.91 31.50
C ILE A 4 22.26 37.39 30.49
N LYS A 5 22.36 36.95 29.24
CA LYS A 5 21.36 37.21 28.20
C LYS A 5 20.03 36.59 28.66
N GLN A 6 19.03 37.43 28.95
CA GLN A 6 17.72 37.00 29.43
C GLN A 6 16.74 36.86 28.26
N ASN A 7 15.88 35.85 28.33
CA ASN A 7 14.83 35.65 27.33
C ASN A 7 13.66 36.60 27.64
N TRP A 8 13.17 37.27 26.61
CA TRP A 8 12.06 38.22 26.62
C TRP A 8 10.82 37.58 25.99
N CYS A 9 9.65 37.70 26.62
CA CYS A 9 8.43 37.06 26.16
C CYS A 9 7.17 37.85 26.57
N MET A 10 6.23 38.01 25.64
CA MET A 10 5.01 38.84 25.75
C MET A 10 3.73 38.00 25.85
N HIS A 11 3.82 36.73 26.28
CA HIS A 11 2.63 35.90 26.44
C HIS A 11 1.74 36.43 27.58
N PRO A 12 0.45 36.72 27.33
CA PRO A 12 -0.46 37.18 28.37
C PRO A 12 -0.93 35.96 29.18
N TYR A 13 -0.32 35.72 30.34
CA TYR A 13 -0.98 34.99 31.40
C TYR A 13 -1.41 36.02 32.44
N HIS A 14 -2.70 36.34 32.43
CA HIS A 14 -3.39 37.37 33.21
C HIS A 14 -3.21 38.82 32.71
N ASP A 15 -4.27 39.38 32.12
CA ASP A 15 -4.44 40.82 31.92
C ASP A 15 -4.60 41.48 33.31
N ILE A 16 -3.49 41.88 33.93
CA ILE A 16 -3.53 42.76 35.12
C ILE A 16 -3.39 44.19 34.62
N ILE A 17 -4.47 44.97 34.72
CA ILE A 17 -4.46 46.40 34.45
C ILE A 17 -3.93 47.10 35.70
N ASP A 18 -2.89 47.92 35.56
CA ASP A 18 -2.36 48.71 36.67
C ASP A 18 -3.41 49.76 37.07
N SER A 19 -3.91 49.66 38.31
CA SER A 19 -5.05 50.44 38.78
C SER A 19 -4.77 51.94 38.92
N VAL A 20 -3.51 52.38 38.81
CA VAL A 20 -3.12 53.80 38.93
C VAL A 20 -2.94 54.46 37.55
N THR A 21 -2.47 53.70 36.55
CA THR A 21 -2.11 54.27 35.24
C THR A 21 -2.99 53.78 34.08
N GLY A 22 -3.83 52.76 34.30
CA GLY A 22 -4.72 52.20 33.28
C GLY A 22 -4.01 51.40 32.18
N LYS A 23 -2.69 51.21 32.27
CA LYS A 23 -1.90 50.45 31.29
C LYS A 23 -1.80 48.98 31.69
N LYS A 24 -1.79 48.08 30.70
CA LYS A 24 -1.63 46.63 30.90
C LYS A 24 -0.22 46.32 31.40
N LYS A 25 -0.12 45.52 32.47
CA LYS A 25 1.15 45.13 33.11
C LYS A 25 1.52 43.70 32.70
N PHE A 26 2.74 43.50 32.20
CA PHE A 26 3.22 42.18 31.77
C PHE A 26 4.22 41.62 32.80
N VAL A 27 3.92 40.45 33.37
CA VAL A 27 4.71 39.85 34.47
C VAL A 27 5.74 38.86 33.94
N LYS A 28 6.93 38.86 34.54
CA LYS A 28 8.07 37.97 34.24
C LYS A 28 7.76 36.52 34.63
N THR A 29 7.78 35.58 33.69
CA THR A 29 7.81 34.15 34.02
C THR A 29 9.26 33.70 34.24
N GLY A 30 9.63 33.49 35.50
CA GLY A 30 10.84 32.74 35.85
C GLY A 30 10.65 31.26 35.53
N LYS A 31 11.57 30.71 34.72
CA LYS A 31 11.78 29.26 34.47
C LYS A 31 10.56 28.44 34.00
N ASN A 32 10.47 28.34 32.67
CA ASN A 32 10.05 27.17 31.88
C ASN A 32 8.70 26.50 32.21
N PRO A 33 7.66 26.87 31.45
CA PRO A 33 6.73 25.88 30.89
C PRO A 33 6.78 25.96 29.36
N THR A 34 7.25 24.86 28.73
CA THR A 34 7.01 24.45 27.33
C THR A 34 6.69 25.56 26.33
N HIS A 35 7.72 26.22 25.80
CA HIS A 35 7.56 27.16 24.69
C HIS A 35 7.38 26.40 23.36
N PRO A 36 6.35 26.73 22.54
CA PRO A 36 6.21 26.15 21.21
C PRO A 36 7.18 26.86 20.26
N VAL A 37 8.30 26.19 19.94
CA VAL A 37 9.20 26.36 18.78
C VAL A 37 9.73 27.77 18.43
N GLY A 38 11.06 27.91 18.46
CA GLY A 38 11.82 29.02 17.84
C GLY A 38 12.13 30.21 18.75
N ILE A 39 13.41 30.57 18.85
CA ILE A 39 13.91 31.73 19.61
C ILE A 39 14.80 32.56 18.67
N HIS A 40 14.48 33.85 18.52
CA HIS A 40 15.18 34.80 17.67
C HIS A 40 15.90 35.85 18.52
N ARG A 41 16.95 36.48 17.98
CA ARG A 41 17.58 37.64 18.61
C ARG A 41 16.96 38.93 18.11
N ILE A 42 16.74 39.86 19.02
CA ILE A 42 16.19 41.18 18.75
C ILE A 42 17.32 42.06 18.18
N ASN A 43 17.08 42.74 17.06
CA ASN A 43 17.98 43.75 16.48
C ASN A 43 17.73 45.14 17.10
N ALA A 44 18.61 46.11 16.83
CA ALA A 44 18.53 47.45 17.42
C ALA A 44 17.17 48.15 17.16
N ASP A 45 16.65 48.06 15.93
CA ASP A 45 15.39 48.72 15.54
C ASP A 45 14.18 48.11 16.25
N SER A 46 14.12 46.78 16.29
CA SER A 46 13.06 46.07 17.04
C SER A 46 13.12 46.38 18.53
N ALA A 47 14.31 46.54 19.11
CA ALA A 47 14.46 46.91 20.52
C ALA A 47 13.90 48.31 20.80
N GLN A 48 14.13 49.28 19.92
CA GLN A 48 13.55 50.62 20.04
C GLN A 48 12.03 50.61 19.95
N ILE A 49 11.46 49.87 18.99
CA ILE A 49 10.00 49.74 18.82
C ILE A 49 9.36 49.10 20.04
N ILE A 50 9.95 48.02 20.55
CA ILE A 50 9.47 47.32 21.74
C ILE A 50 9.46 48.26 22.95
N ASN A 51 10.55 49.00 23.19
CA ASN A 51 10.62 49.94 24.31
C ASN A 51 9.66 51.14 24.15
N LYS A 52 9.34 51.53 22.92
CA LYS A 52 8.40 52.62 22.61
C LYS A 52 6.94 52.21 22.79
N GLN A 53 6.57 50.99 22.41
CA GLN A 53 5.19 50.48 22.52
C GLN A 53 4.89 49.84 23.89
N TYR A 54 5.89 49.25 24.54
CA TYR A 54 5.71 48.44 25.74
C TYR A 54 6.67 48.90 26.84
N SER A 55 6.13 49.39 27.96
CA SER A 55 6.93 49.68 29.16
C SER A 55 6.96 48.46 30.08
N LEU A 56 8.12 47.86 30.28
CA LEU A 56 8.30 46.77 31.24
C LEU A 56 8.44 47.30 32.66
N VAL A 57 7.45 47.05 33.51
CA VAL A 57 7.61 47.19 34.98
C VAL A 57 7.94 45.80 35.53
N ILE A 58 9.23 45.55 35.75
CA ILE A 58 9.69 44.35 36.47
C ILE A 58 9.70 44.71 37.96
N GLU A 59 9.29 43.79 38.85
CA GLU A 59 9.22 44.01 40.31
C GLU A 59 10.55 44.41 41.00
N SER A 60 11.65 44.52 40.25
CA SER A 60 12.95 45.00 40.72
C SER A 60 13.54 46.15 39.89
N GLY A 61 12.70 46.94 39.19
CA GLY A 61 13.11 48.10 38.37
C GLY A 61 12.89 47.90 36.87
N SER A 62 12.52 48.97 36.16
CA SER A 62 12.30 48.97 34.71
C SER A 62 13.62 48.72 33.97
N ARG A 63 13.66 47.71 33.10
CA ARG A 63 14.79 47.46 32.19
C ARG A 63 14.30 47.62 30.75
N GLU A 64 15.03 48.40 29.97
CA GLU A 64 14.85 48.53 28.52
C GLU A 64 15.34 47.26 27.80
N VAL A 65 14.59 46.83 26.78
CA VAL A 65 14.97 45.75 25.87
C VAL A 65 16.16 46.21 25.05
N CYS A 66 17.22 45.41 24.99
CA CYS A 66 18.44 45.74 24.27
C CYS A 66 18.65 44.84 23.06
N GLU A 67 19.45 45.32 22.09
CA GLU A 67 19.91 44.50 20.98
C GLU A 67 20.63 43.23 21.48
N GLY A 68 20.27 42.09 20.90
CA GLY A 68 20.79 40.77 21.26
C GLY A 68 20.03 40.03 22.36
N ASP A 69 19.02 40.64 22.99
CA ASP A 69 18.04 39.92 23.81
C ASP A 69 17.24 38.93 22.93
N LYS A 70 16.69 37.87 23.55
CA LYS A 70 16.06 36.76 22.84
C LYS A 70 14.54 36.82 22.92
N ILE A 71 13.83 36.73 21.80
CA ILE A 71 12.37 36.74 21.70
C ILE A 71 11.86 35.43 21.07
N CYS A 72 10.70 34.94 21.48
CA CYS A 72 10.10 33.76 20.84
C CYS A 72 9.43 34.10 19.50
N THR A 73 9.32 33.11 18.60
CA THR A 73 8.74 33.29 17.25
C THR A 73 7.29 33.81 17.29
N SER A 74 6.50 33.40 18.28
CA SER A 74 5.12 33.89 18.43
C SER A 74 5.04 35.36 18.83
N CYS A 75 5.94 35.85 19.69
CA CYS A 75 5.99 37.27 20.06
C CYS A 75 6.58 38.12 18.93
N LEU A 76 7.55 37.57 18.20
CA LEU A 76 8.12 38.23 17.01
C LEU A 76 7.05 38.42 15.91
N ARG A 77 6.24 37.39 15.61
CA ARG A 77 5.13 37.53 14.66
C ARG A 77 4.10 38.55 15.11
N ARG A 78 3.86 38.68 16.41
CA ARG A 78 2.91 39.65 16.95
C ARG A 78 3.42 41.09 16.76
N LEU A 79 4.70 41.34 17.01
CA LEU A 79 5.34 42.62 16.69
C LEU A 79 5.24 42.96 15.20
N LEU A 80 5.56 41.99 14.31
CA LEU A 80 5.49 42.18 12.86
C LEU A 80 4.05 42.38 12.35
N ASN A 81 3.05 41.81 13.04
CA ASN A 81 1.63 42.01 12.69
C ASN A 81 1.07 43.32 13.22
N ASP A 82 1.56 43.82 14.36
CA ASP A 82 1.17 45.14 14.89
C ASP A 82 1.73 46.28 14.02
N GLU A 83 2.89 46.09 13.37
CA GLU A 83 3.43 47.03 12.37
C GLU A 83 2.66 47.04 11.05
N LYS A 84 2.13 45.90 10.59
CA LYS A 84 1.30 45.83 9.37
C LYS A 84 -0.02 46.60 9.46
N ASN A 85 -0.42 47.04 10.66
CA ASN A 85 -1.59 47.89 10.87
C ASN A 85 -1.27 49.39 10.93
N GLN A 86 -0.03 49.80 10.65
CA GLN A 86 0.33 51.20 10.42
C GLN A 86 0.78 51.38 8.96
N ASP A 87 -0.07 52.04 8.17
CA ASP A 87 0.20 52.39 6.78
C ASP A 87 1.52 53.17 6.64
N HIS A 88 2.60 52.49 6.26
CA HIS A 88 3.72 53.08 5.53
C HIS A 88 4.43 52.00 4.71
N ASN A 89 4.37 52.17 3.38
CA ASN A 89 5.26 51.51 2.43
C ASN A 89 6.70 51.93 2.73
N ASP A 90 7.58 50.96 3.02
CA ASP A 90 8.92 50.88 2.41
C ASP A 90 9.76 49.74 3.03
N LEU A 91 10.59 49.13 2.16
CA LEU A 91 11.80 48.31 2.42
C LEU A 91 11.66 46.79 2.47
N ASP A 92 11.78 46.20 1.26
CA ASP A 92 12.85 45.22 1.00
C ASP A 92 14.18 45.76 1.55
N ASN A 93 14.78 45.08 2.53
CA ASN A 93 16.22 44.95 2.78
C ASN A 93 16.48 44.52 4.24
N VAL A 94 16.74 43.23 4.46
CA VAL A 94 17.63 42.79 5.54
C VAL A 94 18.53 41.69 4.99
N GLU A 95 19.80 42.03 4.81
CA GLU A 95 20.87 41.13 4.40
C GLU A 95 21.18 40.09 5.50
N MET A 96 21.35 38.83 5.09
CA MET A 96 22.03 37.82 5.89
C MET A 96 23.53 37.96 5.68
N MET A 97 24.27 38.55 6.63
CA MET A 97 25.74 38.51 6.60
C MET A 97 26.29 37.31 7.39
N ASN A 98 27.06 36.50 6.67
CA ASN A 98 28.05 35.54 7.17
C ASN A 98 29.17 36.28 7.91
N THR A 99 29.53 35.80 9.10
CA THR A 99 30.90 35.93 9.62
C THR A 99 31.34 34.57 10.15
N GLY A 100 32.39 34.03 9.53
CA GLY A 100 33.07 32.85 10.01
C GLY A 100 34.02 33.21 11.14
N GLU A 101 34.02 32.37 12.18
CA GLU A 101 35.20 31.94 12.92
C GLU A 101 34.84 30.62 13.62
N GLU A 102 35.77 29.69 13.58
CA GLU A 102 35.62 28.25 13.80
C GLU A 102 35.41 27.87 15.28
N ASP A 103 34.44 26.99 15.58
CA ASP A 103 34.55 25.95 16.63
C ASP A 103 33.42 24.89 16.45
N PRO A 104 33.60 23.62 16.82
CA PRO A 104 33.32 22.49 15.95
C PRO A 104 32.18 21.67 16.57
N SER A 105 30.94 22.06 16.32
CA SER A 105 29.76 21.28 16.74
C SER A 105 28.50 21.64 15.96
N ASN A 106 28.45 21.26 14.69
CA ASN A 106 27.24 21.11 13.87
C ASN A 106 27.64 20.12 12.76
N VAL A 107 27.15 18.87 12.65
CA VAL A 107 25.76 18.45 12.42
C VAL A 107 24.97 19.47 11.62
N ASP A 108 25.34 19.53 10.34
CA ASP A 108 24.62 20.22 9.28
C ASP A 108 23.25 19.56 9.09
N ILE A 109 22.22 20.21 9.63
CA ILE A 109 20.81 19.97 9.30
C ILE A 109 20.55 20.81 8.06
N GLY A 110 20.74 20.20 6.88
CA GLY A 110 20.30 20.77 5.62
C GLY A 110 18.78 20.93 5.61
N HIS A 111 18.33 22.18 5.61
CA HIS A 111 16.97 22.58 5.26
C HIS A 111 16.63 22.12 3.84
N TYR A 112 15.62 21.26 3.73
CA TYR A 112 14.76 21.22 2.55
C TYR A 112 13.49 21.98 2.89
N ASP A 113 13.17 22.98 2.07
CA ASP A 113 11.96 23.78 2.15
C ASP A 113 10.72 22.89 2.09
N ASP A 114 10.06 22.75 3.24
CA ASP A 114 8.74 22.15 3.38
C ASP A 114 7.70 23.27 3.21
N LYS A 115 7.54 23.75 1.97
CA LYS A 115 6.36 24.48 1.52
C LYS A 115 5.47 23.50 0.76
N GLY A 116 4.83 22.61 1.51
CA GLY A 116 3.68 21.84 1.08
C GLY A 116 2.56 22.10 2.09
N ASP A 117 1.49 22.72 1.62
CA ASP A 117 0.38 23.20 2.40
C ASP A 117 -0.19 22.13 3.35
N ILE A 118 -0.09 22.37 4.66
CA ILE A 118 -0.92 21.69 5.65
C ILE A 118 -2.25 22.43 5.67
N GLU A 119 -3.15 22.04 4.78
CA GLU A 119 -4.57 22.29 5.01
C GLU A 119 -5.01 21.50 6.26
N TYR A 120 -5.33 22.24 7.32
CA TYR A 120 -6.09 21.70 8.45
C TYR A 120 -7.52 21.40 7.97
N ASP A 121 -7.76 20.20 7.45
CA ASP A 121 -9.12 19.67 7.33
C ASP A 121 -9.57 19.17 8.71
N ASN A 122 -10.21 20.06 9.48
CA ASN A 122 -10.85 19.76 10.76
C ASN A 122 -12.19 18.99 10.61
N SER A 123 -12.49 18.39 9.46
CA SER A 123 -13.70 17.61 9.26
C SER A 123 -13.39 16.11 9.14
N LYS A 124 -13.40 15.35 10.25
CA LYS A 124 -13.70 13.88 10.24
C LYS A 124 -13.74 13.16 11.60
N ASP A 125 -13.84 13.86 12.73
CA ASP A 125 -14.18 13.22 14.00
C ASP A 125 -15.71 13.14 14.27
N ASP A 126 -16.55 13.63 13.37
CA ASP A 126 -18.03 13.60 13.49
C ASP A 126 -18.70 12.56 12.57
N LYS A 127 -18.37 11.26 12.68
CA LYS A 127 -19.11 10.22 11.93
C LYS A 127 -19.67 9.07 12.77
N ASN A 128 -19.99 9.31 14.04
CA ASN A 128 -20.78 8.37 14.84
C ASN A 128 -21.80 9.07 15.77
N ILE A 129 -22.45 10.14 15.30
CA ILE A 129 -23.64 10.71 15.94
C ILE A 129 -24.60 11.12 14.83
N GLU A 130 -25.82 10.57 14.83
CA GLU A 130 -26.87 10.97 13.88
C GLU A 130 -27.19 12.46 14.05
N ASP A 131 -27.16 13.22 12.96
CA ASP A 131 -27.55 14.63 12.94
C ASP A 131 -29.04 14.78 13.30
N LEU A 132 -29.33 15.45 14.42
CA LEU A 132 -30.68 15.92 14.73
C LEU A 132 -31.07 17.03 13.74
N PRO A 133 -32.22 16.92 13.05
CA PRO A 133 -32.59 17.87 12.01
C PRO A 133 -32.90 19.25 12.57
N SER A 134 -32.34 20.28 11.93
CA SER A 134 -32.71 21.68 12.14
C SER A 134 -34.19 21.88 11.80
N SER A 135 -34.85 22.71 12.60
CA SER A 135 -36.27 23.07 12.54
C SER A 135 -36.78 23.28 11.10
N GLN A 136 -37.55 22.31 10.59
CA GLN A 136 -38.41 22.53 9.43
C GLN A 136 -39.58 23.44 9.84
N GLU A 137 -39.57 24.69 9.40
CA GLU A 137 -40.80 25.48 9.30
C GLU A 137 -41.74 24.75 8.33
N ARG A 138 -42.72 24.01 8.87
CA ARG A 138 -43.76 23.37 8.07
C ARG A 138 -44.71 24.43 7.54
N THR A 139 -44.48 24.89 6.33
CA THR A 139 -45.45 25.67 5.57
C THR A 139 -46.64 24.78 5.21
N TYR A 140 -47.77 25.00 5.90
CA TYR A 140 -49.01 24.30 5.59
C TYR A 140 -49.68 24.94 4.38
N ASN A 141 -50.17 24.11 3.44
CA ASN A 141 -51.07 24.61 2.41
C ASN A 141 -52.45 24.96 3.02
N ASN A 142 -53.19 25.86 2.37
CA ASN A 142 -54.46 26.40 2.90
C ASN A 142 -55.52 25.32 3.19
N GLU A 143 -55.46 24.18 2.50
CA GLU A 143 -56.42 23.09 2.66
C GLU A 143 -56.10 22.24 3.91
N GLN A 144 -54.82 21.94 4.14
CA GLN A 144 -54.35 21.26 5.35
C GLN A 144 -54.56 22.11 6.60
N ALA A 145 -54.34 23.43 6.50
CA ALA A 145 -54.61 24.36 7.60
C ALA A 145 -56.11 24.39 7.95
N ARG A 146 -57.00 24.37 6.95
CA ARG A 146 -58.47 24.31 7.14
C ARG A 146 -58.91 23.04 7.85
N THR A 147 -58.40 21.88 7.44
CA THR A 147 -58.76 20.58 8.04
C THR A 147 -58.38 20.54 9.52
N LYS A 148 -57.19 21.04 9.86
CA LYS A 148 -56.74 21.11 11.26
C LYS A 148 -57.55 22.13 12.09
N LEU A 149 -57.86 23.30 11.54
CA LEU A 149 -58.68 24.31 12.21
C LEU A 149 -60.11 23.83 12.46
N ASN A 150 -60.72 23.14 11.50
CA ASN A 150 -62.06 22.59 11.65
C ASN A 150 -62.13 21.52 12.73
N LEU A 151 -61.07 20.72 12.91
CA LEU A 151 -60.97 19.74 14.00
C LEU A 151 -61.01 20.43 15.37
N VAL A 152 -60.26 21.54 15.53
CA VAL A 152 -60.25 22.33 16.77
C VAL A 152 -61.60 23.00 17.00
N PHE A 153 -62.25 23.52 15.96
CA PHE A 153 -63.57 24.14 16.06
C PHE A 153 -64.65 23.13 16.43
N GLU A 154 -64.61 21.92 15.88
CA GLU A 154 -65.55 20.86 16.22
C GLU A 154 -65.42 20.45 17.69
N LEU A 155 -64.19 20.31 18.21
CA LEU A 155 -63.91 20.03 19.61
C LEU A 155 -64.36 21.15 20.57
N LEU A 156 -64.38 22.41 20.10
CA LEU A 156 -64.82 23.58 20.87
C LEU A 156 -66.27 23.98 20.55
N ASN A 157 -67.00 23.15 19.79
CA ASN A 157 -68.39 23.36 19.37
C ASN A 157 -68.64 24.69 18.62
N ILE A 158 -67.66 25.11 17.83
CA ILE A 158 -67.69 26.30 16.96
C ILE A 158 -67.98 25.84 15.51
N PRO A 159 -68.79 26.58 14.72
CA PRO A 159 -69.12 26.17 13.35
C PRO A 159 -67.88 26.05 12.44
N THR A 160 -67.78 24.92 11.73
CA THR A 160 -66.64 24.59 10.85
C THR A 160 -66.66 25.40 9.54
N ILE A 161 -65.48 25.64 8.99
CA ILE A 161 -65.24 26.40 7.76
C ILE A 161 -65.49 25.48 6.56
N ARG A 162 -66.60 25.70 5.85
CA ARG A 162 -66.93 24.93 4.63
C ARG A 162 -66.20 25.43 3.39
N ASP A 163 -65.93 26.73 3.28
CA ASP A 163 -65.27 27.33 2.10
C ASP A 163 -64.45 28.58 2.45
N VAL A 164 -63.16 28.60 2.10
CA VAL A 164 -62.19 29.61 2.61
C VAL A 164 -62.40 30.98 1.96
N ARG A 165 -62.88 31.02 0.71
CA ARG A 165 -63.03 32.27 -0.05
C ARG A 165 -64.27 33.10 0.30
N ARG A 166 -65.23 32.57 1.09
CA ARG A 166 -66.51 33.24 1.37
C ARG A 166 -66.89 33.37 2.85
N SER A 167 -66.10 32.84 3.77
CA SER A 167 -66.48 32.88 5.18
C SER A 167 -65.98 34.18 5.85
N LYS A 168 -66.86 35.19 5.92
CA LYS A 168 -66.56 36.52 6.52
C LYS A 168 -66.20 36.47 8.02
N ASN A 169 -66.46 35.36 8.69
CA ASN A 169 -66.38 35.25 10.15
C ASN A 169 -65.23 34.34 10.64
N ILE A 170 -64.28 33.95 9.77
CA ILE A 170 -63.17 33.04 10.15
C ILE A 170 -62.37 33.62 11.33
N ARG A 171 -62.01 34.91 11.27
CA ARG A 171 -61.20 35.54 12.32
C ARG A 171 -61.93 35.59 13.66
N GLN A 172 -63.23 35.92 13.65
CA GLN A 172 -64.07 35.90 14.85
C GLN A 172 -64.19 34.50 15.46
N ASN A 173 -64.27 33.45 14.63
CA ASN A 173 -64.31 32.07 15.11
C ASN A 173 -62.97 31.62 15.72
N VAL A 174 -61.84 32.04 15.13
CA VAL A 174 -60.50 31.81 15.70
C VAL A 174 -60.35 32.54 17.03
N ASP A 175 -60.73 33.82 17.11
CA ASP A 175 -60.62 34.61 18.34
C ASP A 175 -61.49 34.02 19.46
N ARG A 176 -62.68 33.50 19.12
CA ARG A 176 -63.57 32.80 20.05
C ARG A 176 -62.98 31.47 20.53
N ALA A 177 -62.35 30.69 19.65
CA ALA A 177 -61.65 29.47 20.01
C ALA A 177 -60.48 29.76 20.96
N CYS A 178 -59.67 30.78 20.66
CA CYS A 178 -58.59 31.23 21.54
C CYS A 178 -59.13 31.66 22.91
N SER A 179 -60.21 32.43 22.98
CA SER A 179 -60.78 32.88 24.26
C SER A 179 -61.31 31.73 25.13
N ILE A 180 -61.93 30.71 24.52
CA ILE A 180 -62.40 29.52 25.24
C ILE A 180 -61.20 28.69 25.74
N LEU A 181 -60.17 28.52 24.91
CA LEU A 181 -58.94 27.82 25.32
C LEU A 181 -58.21 28.56 26.44
N TYR A 182 -58.12 29.90 26.37
CA TYR A 182 -57.55 30.71 27.44
C TYR A 182 -58.32 30.56 28.75
N LYS A 183 -59.66 30.55 28.72
CA LYS A 183 -60.47 30.33 29.93
C LYS A 183 -60.35 28.91 30.48
N LEU A 184 -60.23 27.89 29.63
CA LEU A 184 -59.98 26.52 30.07
C LEU A 184 -58.58 26.37 30.67
N CYS A 185 -57.59 27.06 30.12
CA CYS A 185 -56.25 27.14 30.69
C CYS A 185 -56.24 27.88 32.03
N ASP A 186 -56.93 29.01 32.17
CA ASP A 186 -57.07 29.72 33.45
C ASP A 186 -57.78 28.86 34.50
N MET A 187 -58.85 28.14 34.12
CA MET A 187 -59.53 27.21 35.03
C MET A 187 -58.67 26.02 35.46
N LEU A 188 -57.73 25.59 34.61
CA LEU A 188 -56.73 24.57 34.95
C LEU A 188 -55.62 25.12 35.86
N VAL A 189 -55.32 26.42 35.76
CA VAL A 189 -54.33 27.11 36.59
C VAL A 189 -54.88 27.45 37.98
N ASP A 190 -56.17 27.77 38.10
CA ASP A 190 -56.81 28.20 39.35
C ASP A 190 -57.24 27.04 40.29
N CYS A 191 -57.09 25.78 39.89
CA CYS A 191 -57.29 24.63 40.78
C CYS A 191 -56.03 24.35 41.61
N THR A 192 -55.79 25.12 42.67
CA THR A 192 -54.84 24.73 43.73
C THR A 192 -55.48 24.86 45.13
N ILE A 193 -55.55 23.72 45.84
CA ILE A 193 -55.65 23.67 47.32
C ILE A 193 -54.21 23.47 47.85
N PRO A 194 -53.84 24.05 49.01
CA PRO A 194 -52.55 24.70 49.18
C PRO A 194 -51.48 23.81 49.79
N LEU A 195 -50.25 23.99 49.32
CA LEU A 195 -49.03 23.66 50.03
C LEU A 195 -48.12 24.89 49.95
N ASN A 196 -47.60 25.33 51.10
CA ASN A 196 -46.64 26.42 51.19
C ASN A 196 -45.41 26.09 50.31
N ASP A 197 -45.20 26.84 49.23
CA ASP A 197 -43.94 26.79 48.48
C ASP A 197 -43.48 28.22 48.15
N HIS A 198 -42.24 28.52 48.53
CA HIS A 198 -41.57 29.78 48.23
C HIS A 198 -41.43 29.95 46.70
N GLN A 199 -42.26 30.78 46.08
CA GLN A 199 -42.12 31.11 44.66
C GLN A 199 -40.85 31.95 44.46
N LEU A 200 -39.90 31.44 43.67
CA LEU A 200 -38.71 32.15 43.20
C LEU A 200 -39.14 33.38 42.39
N SER A 201 -38.68 34.58 42.79
CA SER A 201 -38.89 35.78 42.02
C SER A 201 -37.98 35.83 40.78
N MET A 202 -38.31 36.69 39.82
CA MET A 202 -37.43 36.93 38.65
C MET A 202 -36.03 37.44 39.06
N ASN A 203 -35.93 38.12 40.20
CA ASN A 203 -34.64 38.56 40.73
C ASN A 203 -33.84 37.37 41.28
N ASP A 204 -34.50 36.45 41.99
CA ASP A 204 -33.85 35.24 42.52
C ASP A 204 -33.35 34.33 41.39
N ALA A 205 -34.14 34.19 40.32
CA ALA A 205 -33.73 33.44 39.13
C ALA A 205 -32.54 34.10 38.40
N SER A 206 -32.52 35.44 38.32
CA SER A 206 -31.42 36.19 37.72
C SER A 206 -30.13 36.06 38.56
N GLU A 207 -30.25 36.11 39.89
CA GLU A 207 -29.13 35.93 40.81
C GLU A 207 -28.54 34.52 40.72
N LEU A 208 -29.39 33.48 40.68
CA LEU A 208 -28.97 32.09 40.50
C LEU A 208 -28.26 31.87 39.17
N LEU A 209 -28.79 32.43 38.08
CA LEU A 209 -28.17 32.33 36.75
C LEU A 209 -26.83 33.08 36.68
N SER A 210 -26.73 34.26 37.30
CA SER A 210 -25.47 34.98 37.41
C SER A 210 -24.44 34.20 38.22
N GLY A 211 -24.85 33.58 39.33
CA GLY A 211 -24.02 32.70 40.15
C GLY A 211 -23.51 31.48 39.38
N LEU A 212 -24.36 30.83 38.58
CA LEU A 212 -23.97 29.71 37.70
C LEU A 212 -22.93 30.12 36.65
N LYS A 213 -23.09 31.30 36.04
CA LYS A 213 -22.12 31.80 35.06
C LYS A 213 -20.78 32.15 35.70
N LYS A 214 -20.80 32.71 36.91
CA LYS A 214 -19.58 32.96 37.69
C LYS A 214 -18.88 31.64 38.06
N LEU A 215 -19.64 30.67 38.58
CA LEU A 215 -19.11 29.35 38.94
C LEU A 215 -18.50 28.64 37.73
N PHE A 216 -19.12 28.75 36.55
CA PHE A 216 -18.58 28.21 35.31
C PHE A 216 -17.17 28.77 34.99
N HIS A 217 -16.98 30.09 35.08
CA HIS A 217 -15.69 30.72 34.81
C HIS A 217 -14.63 30.43 35.88
N GLU A 218 -15.03 30.13 37.11
CA GLU A 218 -14.13 29.76 38.22
C GLU A 218 -13.84 28.25 38.26
N SER A 219 -14.54 27.44 37.46
CA SER A 219 -14.43 25.97 37.44
C SER A 219 -13.44 25.45 36.40
N GLY A 220 -12.91 24.24 36.63
CA GLY A 220 -12.10 23.50 35.64
C GLY A 220 -12.95 22.87 34.53
N GLU A 221 -12.30 22.35 33.47
CA GLU A 221 -12.96 21.92 32.23
C GLU A 221 -14.09 20.88 32.40
N ASP A 222 -13.90 19.89 33.27
CA ASP A 222 -14.90 18.85 33.49
C ASP A 222 -16.14 19.38 34.21
N GLU A 223 -15.92 20.25 35.20
CA GLU A 223 -17.00 20.89 35.94
C GLU A 223 -17.68 21.95 35.07
N GLN A 224 -16.96 22.62 34.17
CA GLN A 224 -17.55 23.47 33.13
C GLN A 224 -18.50 22.68 32.23
N ILE A 225 -18.08 21.53 31.68
CA ILE A 225 -18.93 20.68 30.83
C ILE A 225 -20.16 20.19 31.61
N ARG A 226 -19.97 19.80 32.88
CA ARG A 226 -21.06 19.42 33.77
C ARG A 226 -22.06 20.56 34.00
N LEU A 227 -21.59 21.78 34.27
CA LEU A 227 -22.47 22.94 34.49
C LEU A 227 -23.29 23.31 33.25
N LEU A 228 -22.74 23.11 32.04
CA LEU A 228 -23.47 23.35 30.79
C LEU A 228 -24.70 22.43 30.63
N THR A 229 -24.73 21.27 31.30
CA THR A 229 -25.90 20.37 31.30
C THR A 229 -27.12 20.97 32.02
N ILE A 230 -26.95 22.04 32.82
CA ILE A 230 -28.04 22.72 33.53
C ILE A 230 -28.82 23.67 32.61
N SER A 231 -28.26 24.00 31.43
CA SER A 231 -28.91 24.91 30.48
C SER A 231 -30.35 24.46 30.14
N PRO A 232 -31.32 25.39 29.95
CA PRO A 232 -32.71 25.02 29.64
C PRO A 232 -32.84 24.15 28.38
N ASP A 233 -33.83 23.24 28.33
CA ASP A 233 -34.01 22.30 27.21
C ASP A 233 -34.27 22.97 25.85
N GLY A 234 -34.79 24.19 25.85
CA GLY A 234 -35.00 24.99 24.64
C GLY A 234 -33.75 25.69 24.11
N TRP A 235 -32.61 25.61 24.82
CA TRP A 235 -31.38 26.27 24.40
C TRP A 235 -30.59 25.40 23.43
N GLY A 236 -30.48 25.86 22.19
CA GLY A 236 -29.58 25.26 21.20
C GLY A 236 -28.12 25.62 21.46
N ARG A 237 -27.21 24.91 20.76
CA ARG A 237 -25.75 25.04 20.89
C ARG A 237 -25.26 26.49 20.92
N THR A 238 -25.72 27.30 19.96
CA THR A 238 -25.29 28.71 19.81
C THR A 238 -25.75 29.59 20.97
N VAL A 239 -26.90 29.28 21.59
CA VAL A 239 -27.41 30.04 22.75
C VAL A 239 -26.58 29.72 23.98
N VAL A 240 -26.30 28.43 24.22
CA VAL A 240 -25.45 27.97 25.32
C VAL A 240 -24.03 28.58 25.21
N GLU A 241 -23.43 28.49 24.02
CA GLU A 241 -22.11 29.05 23.73
C GLU A 241 -22.04 30.55 24.05
N LYS A 242 -22.96 31.35 23.49
CA LYS A 242 -22.97 32.81 23.69
C LYS A 242 -23.29 33.21 25.12
N TRP A 243 -24.18 32.47 25.80
CA TRP A 243 -24.61 32.83 27.14
C TRP A 243 -23.55 32.50 28.19
N PHE A 244 -22.92 31.32 28.13
CA PHE A 244 -21.83 30.94 29.05
C PHE A 244 -20.46 31.48 28.62
N GLY A 245 -20.30 31.91 27.36
CA GLY A 245 -18.99 32.33 26.83
C GLY A 245 -17.99 31.18 26.70
N CYS A 246 -18.49 29.96 26.50
CA CYS A 246 -17.68 28.75 26.34
C CYS A 246 -17.35 28.51 24.86
N THR A 247 -16.48 27.53 24.58
CA THR A 247 -16.25 27.13 23.19
C THR A 247 -17.44 26.38 22.61
N GLU A 248 -17.60 26.43 21.29
CA GLU A 248 -18.61 25.65 20.55
C GLU A 248 -18.52 24.14 20.90
N HIS A 249 -17.29 23.65 21.06
CA HIS A 249 -17.02 22.26 21.42
C HIS A 249 -17.59 21.90 22.81
N GLN A 250 -17.34 22.73 23.82
CA GLN A 250 -17.87 22.52 25.17
C GLN A 250 -19.40 22.60 25.21
N ALA A 251 -20.01 23.56 24.48
CA ALA A 251 -21.47 23.66 24.37
C ALA A 251 -22.08 22.39 23.77
N ARG A 252 -21.45 21.84 22.71
CA ARG A 252 -21.88 20.57 22.10
C ARG A 252 -21.73 19.40 23.06
N MET A 253 -20.59 19.27 23.73
CA MET A 253 -20.34 18.20 24.69
C MET A 253 -21.31 18.24 25.87
N GLY A 254 -21.55 19.42 26.46
CA GLY A 254 -22.47 19.59 27.58
C GLY A 254 -23.92 19.24 27.20
N LEU A 255 -24.40 19.68 26.03
CA LEU A 255 -25.74 19.32 25.55
C LEU A 255 -25.87 17.81 25.26
N HIS A 256 -24.88 17.21 24.62
CA HIS A 256 -24.88 15.77 24.35
C HIS A 256 -24.82 14.95 25.65
N LEU A 257 -24.03 15.39 26.62
CA LEU A 257 -23.95 14.77 27.94
C LEU A 257 -25.29 14.88 28.69
N LYS A 258 -25.96 16.03 28.60
CA LYS A 258 -27.31 16.23 29.15
C LYS A 258 -28.34 15.27 28.55
N ILE A 259 -28.35 15.13 27.22
CA ILE A 259 -29.29 14.25 26.51
C ILE A 259 -29.08 12.79 26.93
N ASN A 260 -27.83 12.35 27.01
CA ASN A 260 -27.51 10.94 27.24
C ASN A 260 -27.47 10.54 28.72
N LYS A 261 -27.14 11.47 29.62
CA LYS A 261 -26.88 11.16 31.05
C LYS A 261 -27.61 12.08 32.05
N GLY A 262 -28.31 13.11 31.58
CA GLY A 262 -29.12 14.00 32.41
C GLY A 262 -28.39 15.24 32.94
N VAL A 263 -29.14 16.05 33.69
CA VAL A 263 -28.65 17.30 34.31
C VAL A 263 -27.64 16.98 35.41
N LEU A 264 -26.55 17.74 35.47
CA LEU A 264 -25.41 17.59 36.38
C LEU A 264 -24.61 16.28 36.24
N ALA A 265 -24.72 15.59 35.10
CA ALA A 265 -23.87 14.45 34.79
C ALA A 265 -22.40 14.85 34.64
N TYR A 266 -21.49 14.05 35.18
CA TYR A 266 -20.04 14.23 34.99
C TYR A 266 -19.61 13.67 33.63
N PRO A 267 -18.68 14.34 32.92
CA PRO A 267 -18.07 13.76 31.72
C PRO A 267 -17.26 12.53 32.12
N GLU A 268 -17.62 11.39 31.52
CA GLU A 268 -16.84 10.15 31.66
C GLU A 268 -15.85 10.08 30.51
N TYR A 269 -14.57 10.31 30.81
CA TYR A 269 -13.50 9.93 29.90
C TYR A 269 -13.20 8.46 30.13
N SER A 270 -13.34 7.64 29.09
CA SER A 270 -12.80 6.28 29.14
C SER A 270 -11.32 6.39 29.51
N ASN A 271 -10.97 5.87 30.70
CA ASN A 271 -9.62 5.87 31.26
C ASN A 271 -8.55 5.82 30.15
N GLY A 272 -7.64 6.80 30.18
CA GLY A 272 -6.65 7.05 29.13
C GLY A 272 -5.92 5.80 28.66
N ASN A 273 -5.63 5.75 27.35
CA ASN A 273 -4.66 4.89 26.68
C ASN A 273 -4.23 3.66 27.50
N LYS A 274 -5.04 2.58 27.53
CA LYS A 274 -4.42 1.28 27.74
C LYS A 274 -3.42 1.09 26.60
N PRO A 275 -2.11 0.98 26.88
CA PRO A 275 -1.13 0.78 25.83
C PRO A 275 -1.51 -0.47 25.05
N LEU A 276 -1.43 -0.38 23.73
CA LEU A 276 -1.63 -1.55 22.88
C LEU A 276 -0.67 -2.65 23.34
N PRO A 277 -1.13 -3.92 23.43
CA PRO A 277 -0.24 -4.97 23.89
C PRO A 277 0.97 -5.07 22.95
N ASP A 278 2.16 -5.36 23.50
CA ASP A 278 3.42 -5.31 22.74
C ASP A 278 3.41 -6.22 21.51
N ASN A 279 2.69 -7.35 21.57
CA ASN A 279 2.49 -8.24 20.42
C ASN A 279 1.77 -7.55 19.25
N THR A 280 0.81 -6.68 19.56
CA THR A 280 0.01 -5.92 18.60
C THR A 280 0.84 -4.79 18.01
N VAL A 281 1.65 -4.13 18.84
CA VAL A 281 2.60 -3.11 18.39
C VAL A 281 3.63 -3.71 17.43
N GLN A 282 4.18 -4.87 17.77
CA GLN A 282 5.17 -5.56 16.95
C GLN A 282 4.55 -6.03 15.63
N LEU A 283 3.35 -6.62 15.68
CA LEU A 283 2.58 -7.03 14.50
C LEU A 283 2.32 -5.85 13.55
N ILE A 284 1.91 -4.68 14.08
CA ILE A 284 1.68 -3.48 13.26
C ILE A 284 2.98 -2.98 12.62
N LYS A 285 4.11 -3.02 13.35
CA LYS A 285 5.43 -2.64 12.79
C LYS A 285 5.86 -3.59 11.69
N GLU A 286 5.69 -4.90 11.89
CA GLU A 286 6.00 -5.91 10.87
C GLU A 286 5.09 -5.80 9.65
N PHE A 287 3.81 -5.48 9.85
CA PHE A 287 2.87 -5.20 8.78
C PHE A 287 3.32 -4.00 7.94
N TYR A 288 3.73 -2.89 8.57
CA TYR A 288 4.26 -1.75 7.84
C TYR A 288 5.53 -2.07 7.04
N LEU A 289 6.36 -2.98 7.53
CA LEU A 289 7.61 -3.39 6.86
C LEU A 289 7.41 -4.51 5.82
N SER A 290 6.17 -4.97 5.63
CA SER A 290 5.87 -6.05 4.71
C SER A 290 5.82 -5.57 3.26
N ASP A 291 6.33 -6.42 2.36
CA ASP A 291 6.26 -6.23 0.91
C ASP A 291 4.79 -6.08 0.50
N GLY A 292 4.46 -5.01 -0.24
CA GLY A 292 3.07 -4.66 -0.59
C GLY A 292 2.48 -3.53 0.25
N ILE A 293 3.04 -3.24 1.44
CA ILE A 293 2.63 -2.10 2.28
C ILE A 293 3.66 -0.97 2.19
N SER A 294 4.94 -1.30 2.30
CA SER A 294 6.02 -0.35 2.02
C SER A 294 7.22 -1.04 1.37
N ARG A 295 8.01 -0.27 0.62
CA ARG A 295 9.15 -0.74 -0.18
C ARG A 295 10.42 -0.02 0.24
N ALA A 296 11.50 -0.77 0.45
CA ALA A 296 12.81 -0.19 0.70
C ALA A 296 13.32 0.62 -0.50
N SER A 297 13.92 1.78 -0.21
CA SER A 297 14.58 2.59 -1.21
C SER A 297 15.86 1.91 -1.70
N ALA A 298 16.05 1.91 -3.02
CA ALA A 298 17.30 1.48 -3.64
C ALA A 298 18.38 2.58 -3.63
N ARG A 299 18.03 3.82 -3.23
CA ARG A 299 18.96 4.96 -3.28
C ARG A 299 19.94 4.91 -2.12
N LYS A 300 21.23 5.08 -2.43
CA LYS A 300 22.31 5.14 -1.44
C LYS A 300 22.13 6.23 -0.38
N ARG A 301 21.43 7.32 -0.72
CA ARG A 301 21.17 8.49 0.15
C ARG A 301 19.99 8.26 1.12
N ASP A 302 19.15 7.28 0.85
CA ASP A 302 17.90 7.06 1.59
C ASP A 302 18.13 6.05 2.73
N VAL A 303 19.02 6.41 3.66
CA VAL A 303 19.36 5.61 4.85
C VAL A 303 19.16 6.47 6.09
N ILE A 304 18.39 5.97 7.05
CA ILE A 304 18.21 6.63 8.35
C ILE A 304 18.96 5.89 9.46
N HIS A 305 19.47 6.63 10.44
CA HIS A 305 20.13 6.04 11.59
C HIS A 305 19.17 6.03 12.77
N ILE A 306 18.80 4.84 13.23
CA ILE A 306 18.03 4.65 14.46
C ILE A 306 18.96 4.03 15.49
N LYS A 307 19.21 4.72 16.61
CA LYS A 307 20.14 4.27 17.65
C LYS A 307 21.54 3.91 17.10
N LYS A 308 22.06 4.72 16.16
CA LYS A 308 23.35 4.53 15.46
C LYS A 308 23.43 3.30 14.54
N VAL A 309 22.32 2.60 14.31
CA VAL A 309 22.24 1.51 13.31
C VAL A 309 21.61 2.06 12.03
N PRO A 310 22.24 1.88 10.86
CA PRO A 310 21.68 2.31 9.59
C PRO A 310 20.55 1.37 9.15
N PHE A 311 19.38 1.95 8.85
CA PHE A 311 18.25 1.27 8.24
C PHE A 311 17.94 1.92 6.89
N PRO A 312 17.68 1.13 5.82
CA PRO A 312 17.18 1.69 4.58
C PRO A 312 15.81 2.32 4.83
N VAL A 313 15.58 3.50 4.28
CA VAL A 313 14.25 4.11 4.27
C VAL A 313 13.33 3.21 3.45
N GLN A 314 12.14 2.95 3.97
CA GLN A 314 11.05 2.33 3.24
C GLN A 314 9.98 3.38 2.96
N PHE A 315 9.28 3.23 1.85
CA PHE A 315 8.26 4.15 1.37
C PHE A 315 6.95 3.42 1.19
N MET A 316 5.87 3.99 1.70
CA MET A 316 4.54 3.36 1.63
C MET A 316 4.13 3.16 0.16
N GLU A 317 3.69 1.96 -0.21
CA GLU A 317 3.15 1.66 -1.54
C GLU A 317 1.66 2.02 -1.67
N MET A 318 1.01 2.32 -0.54
CA MET A 318 -0.39 2.70 -0.45
C MET A 318 -0.58 3.82 0.58
N THR A 319 -1.74 4.45 0.58
CA THR A 319 -2.06 5.46 1.59
C THR A 319 -2.15 4.84 2.98
N GLY A 320 -1.91 5.63 4.03
CA GLY A 320 -2.10 5.16 5.41
C GLY A 320 -3.54 4.70 5.69
N ARG A 321 -4.52 5.19 4.92
CA ARG A 321 -5.92 4.75 4.99
C ARG A 321 -6.10 3.35 4.42
N GLU A 322 -5.56 3.09 3.23
CA GLU A 322 -5.61 1.77 2.59
C GLU A 322 -4.86 0.73 3.42
N ALA A 323 -3.67 1.07 3.94
CA ALA A 323 -2.91 0.19 4.82
C ALA A 323 -3.70 -0.21 6.08
N TYR A 324 -4.44 0.74 6.67
CA TYR A 324 -5.29 0.45 7.83
C TYR A 324 -6.49 -0.45 7.48
N GLN A 325 -7.14 -0.22 6.34
CA GLN A 325 -8.25 -1.06 5.87
C GLN A 325 -7.77 -2.49 5.60
N GLN A 326 -6.63 -2.63 4.94
CA GLN A 326 -6.02 -3.92 4.69
C GLN A 326 -5.63 -4.62 6.00
N PHE A 327 -5.00 -3.91 6.94
CA PHE A 327 -4.67 -4.45 8.26
C PHE A 327 -5.91 -4.97 8.99
N LYS A 328 -7.04 -4.25 8.92
CA LYS A 328 -8.31 -4.70 9.53
C LYS A 328 -8.91 -5.91 8.83
N SER A 329 -8.74 -6.04 7.52
CA SER A 329 -9.17 -7.24 6.79
C SER A 329 -8.32 -8.47 7.11
N GLU A 330 -6.99 -8.29 7.28
CA GLU A 330 -6.06 -9.38 7.60
C GLU A 330 -6.11 -9.77 9.08
N TYR A 331 -6.37 -8.81 9.97
CA TYR A 331 -6.39 -9.00 11.43
C TYR A 331 -7.68 -8.45 12.05
N PRO A 332 -8.85 -9.04 11.76
CA PRO A 332 -10.14 -8.53 12.22
C PRO A 332 -10.29 -8.52 13.76
N ASN A 333 -9.57 -9.42 14.45
CA ASN A 333 -9.61 -9.56 15.91
C ASN A 333 -8.75 -8.52 16.66
N VAL A 334 -7.93 -7.74 15.94
CA VAL A 334 -7.02 -6.76 16.56
C VAL A 334 -7.73 -5.41 16.75
N VAL A 335 -7.96 -5.04 18.00
CA VAL A 335 -8.59 -3.77 18.37
C VAL A 335 -7.54 -2.66 18.39
N VAL A 336 -7.38 -1.99 17.25
CA VAL A 336 -6.58 -0.76 17.09
C VAL A 336 -7.37 0.28 16.31
N GLY A 337 -7.28 1.55 16.73
CA GLY A 337 -7.85 2.69 16.00
C GLY A 337 -6.89 3.24 14.93
N LYS A 338 -7.43 3.93 13.93
CA LYS A 338 -6.65 4.45 12.78
C LYS A 338 -5.50 5.37 13.21
N SER A 339 -5.73 6.27 14.16
CA SER A 339 -4.71 7.20 14.66
C SER A 339 -3.58 6.46 15.39
N SER A 340 -3.92 5.50 16.25
CA SER A 340 -2.93 4.66 16.95
C SER A 340 -2.13 3.82 15.95
N PHE A 341 -2.79 3.21 14.97
CA PHE A 341 -2.12 2.46 13.89
C PHE A 341 -1.11 3.33 13.15
N ASN A 342 -1.52 4.52 12.69
CA ASN A 342 -0.64 5.45 11.98
C ASN A 342 0.53 5.95 12.84
N SER A 343 0.31 6.15 14.15
CA SER A 343 1.36 6.56 15.09
C SER A 343 2.42 5.48 15.33
N LEU A 344 2.05 4.21 15.16
CA LEU A 344 2.94 3.06 15.34
C LEU A 344 3.81 2.76 14.10
N ARG A 345 3.65 3.54 13.02
CA ARG A 345 4.47 3.41 11.82
C ARG A 345 5.96 3.55 12.17
N PRO A 346 6.82 2.59 11.80
CA PRO A 346 8.25 2.69 12.06
C PRO A 346 8.85 3.96 11.43
N ARG A 347 9.84 4.57 12.10
CA ARG A 347 10.51 5.79 11.59
C ARG A 347 11.16 5.61 10.22
N GLN A 348 11.59 4.38 9.88
CA GLN A 348 12.11 4.07 8.55
C GLN A 348 11.05 4.11 7.45
N VAL A 349 9.76 4.03 7.77
CA VAL A 349 8.67 4.04 6.79
C VAL A 349 8.14 5.46 6.59
N LYS A 350 8.33 6.02 5.40
CA LYS A 350 7.94 7.39 5.02
C LYS A 350 6.69 7.38 4.13
N CYS A 351 5.83 8.39 4.32
CA CYS A 351 4.64 8.61 3.48
C CYS A 351 4.94 9.25 2.13
N LEU A 352 5.94 10.13 2.09
CA LEU A 352 6.37 10.79 0.87
C LEU A 352 7.05 9.75 0.00
N ALA A 353 6.42 9.39 -1.11
CA ALA A 353 7.05 8.54 -2.11
C ALA A 353 8.37 9.20 -2.56
N PRO A 354 9.45 8.43 -2.74
CA PRO A 354 10.56 8.89 -3.54
C PRO A 354 10.01 9.08 -4.96
N ALA A 355 10.78 9.70 -5.86
CA ALA A 355 10.42 9.61 -7.28
C ALA A 355 10.14 8.13 -7.62
N ASP A 356 8.94 7.85 -8.16
CA ASP A 356 8.52 6.51 -8.48
C ASP A 356 9.52 5.92 -9.48
N THR A 357 10.34 4.98 -9.02
CA THR A 357 11.49 4.49 -9.76
C THR A 357 11.31 3.02 -10.10
N CYS A 358 11.56 2.71 -11.38
CA CYS A 358 11.35 1.40 -12.01
C CYS A 358 9.89 0.91 -11.89
N LEU A 359 8.96 1.77 -12.27
CA LEU A 359 7.58 1.39 -12.51
C LEU A 359 7.50 0.44 -13.71
N CYS A 360 6.55 -0.48 -13.63
CA CYS A 360 6.26 -1.38 -14.75
C CYS A 360 5.55 -0.60 -15.86
N ILE A 361 6.12 -0.59 -17.08
CA ILE A 361 5.56 0.13 -18.23
C ILE A 361 4.07 -0.19 -18.49
N TYR A 362 3.64 -1.44 -18.31
CA TYR A 362 2.24 -1.84 -18.50
C TYR A 362 1.29 -1.18 -17.50
N HIS A 363 1.65 -1.18 -16.21
CA HIS A 363 0.81 -0.58 -15.17
C HIS A 363 0.88 0.95 -15.24
N GLU A 364 2.07 1.51 -15.48
CA GLU A 364 2.26 2.95 -15.53
C GLU A 364 1.56 3.58 -16.75
N ASN A 365 1.68 2.98 -17.93
CA ASN A 365 0.96 3.50 -19.10
C ASN A 365 -0.54 3.45 -18.91
N PHE A 366 -1.07 2.37 -18.31
CA PHE A 366 -2.50 2.25 -18.06
C PHE A 366 -2.96 3.25 -16.99
N TYR A 367 -2.16 3.45 -15.93
CA TYR A 367 -2.39 4.48 -14.92
C TYR A 367 -2.38 5.89 -15.52
N LEU A 368 -1.42 6.23 -16.38
CA LEU A 368 -1.36 7.54 -17.03
C LEU A 368 -2.59 7.81 -17.90
N LEU A 369 -3.10 6.81 -18.61
CA LEU A 369 -4.36 6.92 -19.36
C LEU A 369 -5.54 7.26 -18.43
N LEU A 370 -5.73 6.46 -17.37
CA LEU A 370 -6.81 6.69 -16.41
C LEU A 370 -6.66 8.01 -15.66
N LYS A 371 -5.44 8.42 -15.35
CA LYS A 371 -5.14 9.71 -14.72
C LYS A 371 -5.56 10.88 -15.61
N SER A 372 -5.23 10.82 -16.91
CA SER A 372 -5.66 11.83 -17.89
C SER A 372 -7.18 11.86 -18.04
N TRP A 373 -7.84 10.71 -18.08
CA TRP A 373 -9.30 10.62 -18.14
C TRP A 373 -9.97 11.25 -16.91
N ASN A 374 -9.56 10.84 -15.71
CA ASN A 374 -10.09 11.38 -14.46
C ASN A 374 -9.85 12.89 -14.34
N LYS A 375 -8.69 13.39 -14.81
CA LYS A 375 -8.39 14.82 -14.85
C LYS A 375 -9.35 15.57 -15.78
N MET A 376 -9.55 15.08 -16.99
CA MET A 376 -10.45 15.68 -17.97
C MET A 376 -11.91 15.74 -17.45
N LEU A 377 -12.39 14.68 -16.81
CA LEU A 377 -13.74 14.66 -16.22
C LEU A 377 -13.93 15.72 -15.13
N LYS A 378 -12.89 15.95 -14.30
CA LYS A 378 -12.90 17.01 -13.29
C LYS A 378 -12.89 18.40 -13.91
N GLU A 379 -12.01 18.64 -14.89
CA GLU A 379 -11.92 19.92 -15.58
C GLU A 379 -13.23 20.31 -16.27
N LYS A 380 -13.97 19.32 -16.80
CA LYS A 380 -15.28 19.53 -17.43
C LYS A 380 -16.47 19.48 -16.47
N SER A 381 -16.24 19.33 -15.16
CA SER A 381 -17.30 19.20 -14.15
C SER A 381 -18.32 18.09 -14.47
N LEU A 382 -17.87 17.03 -15.15
CA LEU A 382 -18.71 15.88 -15.53
C LEU A 382 -18.91 14.89 -14.36
N ILE A 383 -18.13 15.05 -13.29
CA ILE A 383 -18.29 14.37 -12.01
C ILE A 383 -18.51 15.46 -10.94
N LYS A 384 -19.47 15.25 -10.02
CA LYS A 384 -19.71 16.15 -8.87
C LYS A 384 -18.59 16.00 -7.84
N ASP A 385 -18.18 17.10 -7.19
CA ASP A 385 -17.15 17.10 -6.13
C ASP A 385 -17.43 16.12 -4.97
N ASP A 386 -18.72 15.78 -4.75
CA ASP A 386 -19.17 14.84 -3.72
C ASP A 386 -19.13 13.36 -4.14
N VAL A 387 -18.83 13.05 -5.41
CA VAL A 387 -18.79 11.67 -5.93
C VAL A 387 -17.33 11.21 -6.06
N GLU A 388 -16.91 10.33 -5.14
CA GLU A 388 -15.62 9.60 -5.09
C GLU A 388 -15.38 8.66 -6.30
N LEU A 389 -15.91 8.92 -7.50
CA LEU A 389 -15.69 8.05 -8.66
C LEU A 389 -14.35 8.37 -9.34
N ILE A 390 -13.24 8.08 -8.65
CA ILE A 390 -11.94 7.96 -9.30
C ILE A 390 -11.91 6.59 -9.97
N ILE A 391 -11.91 6.58 -11.31
CA ILE A 391 -11.82 5.33 -12.06
C ILE A 391 -10.38 4.83 -11.94
N THR A 392 -10.23 3.69 -11.26
CA THR A 392 -8.96 3.00 -11.07
C THR A 392 -8.89 1.77 -11.97
N ASP A 393 -7.68 1.26 -12.18
CA ASP A 393 -7.44 0.01 -12.87
C ASP A 393 -8.15 -1.16 -12.17
N LYS A 394 -8.08 -1.23 -10.84
CA LYS A 394 -8.79 -2.23 -10.03
C LYS A 394 -10.30 -2.14 -10.20
N TYR A 395 -10.86 -0.94 -10.32
CA TYR A 395 -12.29 -0.76 -10.61
C TYR A 395 -12.66 -1.37 -11.95
N LEU A 396 -11.89 -1.09 -13.01
CA LEU A 396 -12.13 -1.65 -14.34
C LEU A 396 -12.00 -3.17 -14.35
N VAL A 397 -10.95 -3.72 -13.72
CA VAL A 397 -10.74 -5.17 -13.62
C VAL A 397 -11.96 -5.81 -12.95
N ASN A 398 -12.41 -5.31 -11.80
CA ASN A 398 -13.54 -5.87 -11.05
C ASN A 398 -14.89 -5.78 -11.79
N ARG A 399 -15.02 -4.86 -12.76
CA ARG A 399 -16.24 -4.67 -13.55
C ARG A 399 -16.28 -5.52 -14.82
N ILE A 400 -15.13 -5.76 -15.44
CA ILE A 400 -15.01 -6.51 -16.69
C ILE A 400 -14.86 -8.00 -16.41
N VAL A 401 -14.07 -8.34 -15.39
CA VAL A 401 -13.78 -9.71 -15.02
C VAL A 401 -14.93 -10.26 -14.19
N CYS A 402 -15.22 -11.55 -14.41
CA CYS A 402 -16.32 -12.25 -13.78
C CYS A 402 -16.14 -12.36 -12.24
N GLY A 403 -17.24 -12.40 -11.48
CA GLY A 403 -17.22 -12.30 -10.01
C GLY A 403 -16.46 -13.42 -9.28
N ILE A 404 -16.34 -14.59 -9.90
CA ILE A 404 -15.41 -15.66 -9.49
C ILE A 404 -14.50 -15.91 -10.70
N PRO A 405 -13.37 -15.22 -10.78
CA PRO A 405 -12.57 -15.24 -11.99
C PRO A 405 -11.69 -16.49 -12.09
N GLY A 406 -11.79 -17.17 -13.23
CA GLY A 406 -10.82 -18.19 -13.63
C GLY A 406 -9.65 -17.58 -14.42
N GLU A 407 -8.63 -18.38 -14.71
CA GLU A 407 -7.46 -17.98 -15.51
C GLU A 407 -7.87 -17.48 -16.92
N ASP A 408 -8.93 -18.06 -17.50
CA ASP A 408 -9.45 -17.64 -18.81
C ASP A 408 -10.05 -16.23 -18.83
N CYS A 409 -10.54 -15.73 -17.68
CA CYS A 409 -11.04 -14.36 -17.56
C CYS A 409 -9.95 -13.32 -17.79
N TYR A 410 -8.73 -13.61 -17.34
CA TYR A 410 -7.58 -12.71 -17.47
C TYR A 410 -6.80 -12.90 -18.78
N ASN A 411 -6.87 -14.09 -19.36
CA ASN A 411 -6.29 -14.40 -20.67
C ASN A 411 -7.15 -13.89 -21.86
N GLY A 412 -8.35 -13.37 -21.59
CA GLY A 412 -9.29 -12.94 -22.62
C GLY A 412 -9.84 -14.10 -23.46
N ARG A 413 -9.95 -15.29 -22.85
CA ARG A 413 -10.54 -16.52 -23.44
C ARG A 413 -11.89 -16.88 -22.83
N CYS A 414 -12.38 -16.08 -21.89
CA CYS A 414 -13.65 -16.33 -21.23
C CYS A 414 -14.81 -15.88 -22.12
N ASP A 415 -15.77 -16.75 -22.39
CA ASP A 415 -16.94 -16.43 -23.21
C ASP A 415 -17.93 -15.47 -22.51
N THR A 416 -17.78 -15.28 -21.19
CA THR A 416 -18.66 -14.40 -20.39
C THR A 416 -18.02 -13.06 -20.06
N CYS A 417 -16.69 -12.98 -19.94
CA CYS A 417 -16.00 -11.73 -19.68
C CYS A 417 -15.56 -11.11 -21.02
N GLY A 418 -15.71 -9.79 -21.20
CA GLY A 418 -15.33 -9.11 -22.46
C GLY A 418 -16.48 -8.74 -23.40
N ILE A 419 -17.74 -8.91 -22.97
CA ILE A 419 -18.90 -8.27 -23.63
C ILE A 419 -18.82 -6.74 -23.48
N ILE A 420 -18.23 -6.28 -22.38
CA ILE A 420 -18.07 -4.87 -22.03
C ILE A 420 -16.58 -4.54 -22.09
N SER A 421 -16.22 -3.55 -22.90
CA SER A 421 -14.86 -3.02 -23.02
C SER A 421 -14.58 -1.97 -21.93
N PRO A 422 -13.29 -1.68 -21.63
CA PRO A 422 -12.94 -0.56 -20.76
C PRO A 422 -13.58 0.76 -21.19
N SER A 423 -13.61 1.07 -22.49
CA SER A 423 -14.24 2.29 -22.99
C SER A 423 -15.73 2.36 -22.66
N ASP A 424 -16.46 1.23 -22.74
CA ASP A 424 -17.89 1.19 -22.41
C ASP A 424 -18.14 1.55 -20.93
N ILE A 425 -17.24 1.13 -20.04
CA ILE A 425 -17.30 1.49 -18.62
C ILE A 425 -16.90 2.95 -18.40
N LEU A 426 -15.88 3.44 -19.12
CA LEU A 426 -15.46 4.83 -19.02
C LEU A 426 -16.54 5.81 -19.47
N LEU A 427 -17.35 5.44 -20.46
CA LEU A 427 -18.47 6.24 -20.94
C LEU A 427 -19.76 6.03 -20.13
N GLN A 428 -19.78 5.10 -19.17
CA GLN A 428 -20.98 4.78 -18.42
C GLN A 428 -21.47 6.00 -17.62
N ASN A 429 -22.63 6.53 -17.98
CA ASN A 429 -23.24 7.73 -17.39
C ASN A 429 -22.45 9.03 -17.61
N ILE A 430 -21.55 9.08 -18.60
CA ILE A 430 -20.81 10.28 -18.98
C ILE A 430 -21.25 10.71 -20.38
N MET A 431 -21.67 11.97 -20.52
CA MET A 431 -22.00 12.56 -21.82
C MET A 431 -20.83 13.46 -22.25
N ILE A 432 -20.05 12.99 -23.21
CA ILE A 432 -18.91 13.72 -23.79
C ILE A 432 -18.91 13.53 -25.31
N ASP A 433 -18.46 14.55 -26.04
CA ASP A 433 -18.30 14.49 -27.48
C ASP A 433 -17.08 13.63 -27.84
N ASP A 434 -17.23 12.73 -28.81
CA ASP A 434 -16.17 11.83 -29.28
C ASP A 434 -15.01 12.61 -29.92
N ASP A 435 -15.29 13.79 -30.49
CA ASP A 435 -14.31 14.68 -31.13
C ASP A 435 -13.60 15.63 -30.13
N GLU A 436 -14.04 15.63 -28.87
CA GLU A 436 -13.45 16.46 -27.82
C GLU A 436 -11.96 16.20 -27.67
N GLN A 437 -11.16 17.27 -27.66
CA GLN A 437 -9.71 17.17 -27.64
C GLN A 437 -9.17 17.23 -26.22
N PHE A 438 -8.26 16.31 -25.89
CA PHE A 438 -7.50 16.39 -24.66
C PHE A 438 -6.13 15.72 -24.79
N SER A 439 -5.32 15.83 -23.74
CA SER A 439 -3.95 15.34 -23.73
C SER A 439 -3.74 14.19 -22.74
N TRP A 440 -2.99 13.18 -23.18
CA TRP A 440 -2.52 12.09 -22.35
C TRP A 440 -1.06 11.78 -22.61
N SER A 441 -0.48 10.91 -21.78
CA SER A 441 0.95 10.60 -21.86
C SER A 441 1.16 9.11 -21.71
N GLN A 442 2.19 8.60 -22.37
CA GLN A 442 2.59 7.21 -22.26
C GLN A 442 4.09 7.04 -22.49
N TRP A 443 4.67 6.06 -21.81
CA TRP A 443 6.03 5.62 -22.07
C TRP A 443 6.06 4.76 -23.32
N ILE A 444 6.93 5.12 -24.26
CA ILE A 444 7.20 4.34 -25.48
C ILE A 444 8.65 3.88 -25.50
N THR A 445 8.90 2.76 -26.18
CA THR A 445 10.26 2.31 -26.47
C THR A 445 10.53 2.53 -27.95
N ALA A 446 11.34 3.54 -28.28
CA ALA A 446 11.76 3.85 -29.65
C ALA A 446 13.29 3.84 -29.73
N ASN A 447 13.87 3.14 -30.70
CA ASN A 447 15.33 3.06 -30.90
C ASN A 447 16.12 2.64 -29.64
N ASN A 448 15.61 1.67 -28.87
CA ASN A 448 16.17 1.21 -27.59
C ASN A 448 16.29 2.31 -26.50
N LYS A 449 15.60 3.45 -26.67
CA LYS A 449 15.43 4.47 -25.64
C LYS A 449 13.98 4.49 -25.18
N ILE A 450 13.81 4.67 -23.89
CA ILE A 450 12.50 4.84 -23.27
C ILE A 450 12.26 6.34 -23.16
N ASP A 451 11.15 6.81 -23.71
CA ASP A 451 10.77 8.22 -23.68
C ASP A 451 9.29 8.39 -23.31
N LEU A 452 8.95 9.53 -22.72
CA LEU A 452 7.58 9.88 -22.36
C LEU A 452 6.97 10.67 -23.51
N LEU A 453 6.07 10.02 -24.25
CA LEU A 453 5.35 10.66 -25.34
C LEU A 453 4.11 11.38 -24.79
N HIS A 454 3.99 12.67 -25.11
CA HIS A 454 2.78 13.45 -24.89
C HIS A 454 1.93 13.44 -26.16
N ILE A 455 0.67 13.02 -26.03
CA ILE A 455 -0.27 12.86 -27.15
C ILE A 455 -1.43 13.82 -26.92
N ASN A 456 -1.80 14.54 -27.98
CA ASN A 456 -3.03 15.31 -28.06
C ASN A 456 -3.92 14.65 -29.10
N GLY A 457 -5.17 14.34 -28.74
CA GLY A 457 -6.11 13.70 -29.65
C GLY A 457 -7.54 13.76 -29.13
N SER A 458 -8.44 13.15 -29.90
CA SER A 458 -9.87 13.09 -29.56
C SER A 458 -10.16 12.06 -28.48
N VAL A 459 -11.31 12.19 -27.81
CA VAL A 459 -11.85 11.17 -26.90
C VAL A 459 -11.94 9.81 -27.60
N SER A 460 -12.43 9.76 -28.83
CA SER A 460 -12.48 8.51 -29.62
C SER A 460 -11.09 7.86 -29.75
N SER A 461 -10.06 8.63 -30.14
CA SER A 461 -8.70 8.11 -30.27
C SER A 461 -8.14 7.58 -28.94
N PHE A 462 -8.49 8.20 -27.82
CA PHE A 462 -8.08 7.75 -26.50
C PHE A 462 -8.78 6.44 -26.09
N LEU A 463 -10.08 6.30 -26.38
CA LEU A 463 -10.86 5.10 -26.07
C LEU A 463 -10.37 3.89 -26.87
N ASP A 464 -9.95 4.09 -28.12
CA ASP A 464 -9.28 3.04 -28.89
C ASP A 464 -7.95 2.63 -28.23
N GLU A 465 -7.18 3.59 -27.75
CA GLU A 465 -5.91 3.30 -27.09
C GLU A 465 -6.08 2.51 -25.78
N ILE A 466 -7.07 2.86 -24.95
CA ILE A 466 -7.31 2.12 -23.70
C ILE A 466 -7.74 0.67 -23.98
N ASN A 467 -8.60 0.46 -24.98
CA ASN A 467 -9.05 -0.87 -25.38
C ASN A 467 -7.91 -1.71 -25.95
N ASN A 468 -7.06 -1.11 -26.80
CA ASN A 468 -5.91 -1.78 -27.39
C ASN A 468 -4.89 -2.25 -26.34
N LYS A 469 -4.69 -1.49 -25.26
CA LYS A 469 -3.76 -1.87 -24.18
C LYS A 469 -4.38 -2.82 -23.14
N TRP A 470 -5.71 -2.91 -23.09
CA TRP A 470 -6.43 -3.64 -22.03
C TRP A 470 -6.02 -5.10 -21.90
N LYS A 471 -6.02 -5.85 -23.00
CA LYS A 471 -5.72 -7.30 -22.95
C LYS A 471 -4.34 -7.59 -22.38
N GLN A 472 -3.34 -6.80 -22.77
CA GLN A 472 -1.97 -6.95 -22.27
C GLN A 472 -1.85 -6.49 -20.81
N PHE A 473 -2.50 -5.38 -20.46
CA PHE A 473 -2.56 -4.89 -19.08
C PHE A 473 -3.19 -5.94 -18.15
N LEU A 474 -4.37 -6.45 -18.50
CA LEU A 474 -5.14 -7.39 -17.69
C LEU A 474 -4.38 -8.69 -17.43
N LEU A 475 -3.75 -9.25 -18.48
CA LEU A 475 -2.92 -10.44 -18.34
C LEU A 475 -1.73 -10.18 -17.41
N HIS A 476 -1.03 -9.06 -17.60
CA HIS A 476 0.11 -8.71 -16.76
C HIS A 476 -0.30 -8.46 -15.30
N TRP A 477 -1.42 -7.79 -15.08
CA TRP A 477 -2.01 -7.56 -13.76
C TRP A 477 -2.32 -8.88 -13.04
N TYR A 478 -2.92 -9.84 -13.73
CA TYR A 478 -3.19 -11.18 -13.19
C TYR A 478 -1.90 -11.93 -12.83
N ILE A 479 -0.95 -12.00 -13.76
CA ILE A 479 0.34 -12.67 -13.53
C ILE A 479 1.06 -12.04 -12.34
N THR A 480 1.14 -10.71 -12.27
CA THR A 480 1.76 -10.00 -11.14
C THR A 480 1.09 -10.36 -9.82
N THR A 481 -0.24 -10.37 -9.77
CA THR A 481 -1.01 -10.67 -8.56
C THR A 481 -0.76 -12.10 -8.09
N VAL A 482 -0.94 -13.08 -8.99
CA VAL A 482 -0.73 -14.50 -8.69
C VAL A 482 0.71 -14.80 -8.28
N GLN A 483 1.70 -14.20 -8.97
CA GLN A 483 3.10 -14.40 -8.62
C GLN A 483 3.46 -13.80 -7.27
N LYS A 484 2.95 -12.61 -6.93
CA LYS A 484 3.17 -12.00 -5.62
C LYS A 484 2.61 -12.87 -4.50
N GLU A 485 1.39 -13.38 -4.65
CA GLU A 485 0.77 -14.28 -3.67
C GLU A 485 1.54 -15.59 -3.53
N TYR A 486 1.96 -16.20 -4.63
CA TYR A 486 2.76 -17.42 -4.61
C TYR A 486 4.14 -17.22 -3.96
N ILE A 487 4.82 -16.12 -4.27
CA ILE A 487 6.11 -15.78 -3.64
C ILE A 487 5.94 -15.58 -2.13
N LYS A 488 4.85 -14.93 -1.70
CA LYS A 488 4.51 -14.79 -0.29
C LYS A 488 4.29 -16.17 0.36
N SER A 489 3.50 -17.04 -0.28
CA SER A 489 3.18 -18.36 0.27
C SER A 489 4.40 -19.28 0.36
N ILE A 490 5.25 -19.34 -0.67
CA ILE A 490 6.43 -20.22 -0.67
C ILE A 490 7.49 -19.78 0.36
N ARG A 491 7.60 -18.48 0.61
CA ARG A 491 8.44 -17.92 1.68
C ARG A 491 7.91 -18.30 3.06
N LEU A 492 6.60 -18.14 3.28
CA LEU A 492 5.95 -18.47 4.56
C LEU A 492 6.02 -19.96 4.87
N ASN A 493 5.86 -20.82 3.85
CA ASN A 493 5.86 -22.27 3.99
C ASN A 493 7.27 -22.89 3.95
N SER A 494 8.33 -22.08 3.87
CA SER A 494 9.72 -22.58 3.88
C SER A 494 10.06 -23.20 5.24
N SER A 495 10.87 -24.26 5.21
CA SER A 495 11.24 -25.04 6.40
C SER A 495 12.65 -25.58 6.29
N PHE A 496 13.27 -25.83 7.44
CA PHE A 496 14.61 -26.38 7.57
C PHE A 496 14.76 -27.80 7.01
N THR A 497 13.64 -28.48 6.69
CA THR A 497 13.63 -29.86 6.18
C THR A 497 13.03 -30.01 4.79
N THR A 498 12.27 -29.02 4.29
CA THR A 498 11.60 -29.11 2.98
C THR A 498 12.36 -28.29 1.95
N HIS A 499 12.24 -26.96 2.05
CA HIS A 499 12.79 -26.04 1.07
C HIS A 499 13.23 -24.72 1.66
N ILE A 500 14.25 -24.15 1.03
CA ILE A 500 14.72 -22.78 1.24
C ILE A 500 14.35 -21.93 0.04
N VAL A 501 14.02 -20.66 0.28
CA VAL A 501 13.86 -19.67 -0.80
C VAL A 501 15.14 -18.84 -0.88
N ALA A 502 15.79 -18.86 -2.04
CA ALA A 502 16.98 -18.08 -2.34
C ALA A 502 16.62 -16.99 -3.36
N GLN A 503 16.39 -15.76 -2.89
CA GLN A 503 16.14 -14.61 -3.75
C GLN A 503 17.47 -14.05 -4.28
N LEU A 504 17.60 -13.91 -5.60
CA LEU A 504 18.83 -13.55 -6.31
C LEU A 504 18.61 -12.29 -7.15
N ASP A 505 19.61 -11.40 -7.17
CA ASP A 505 19.66 -10.28 -8.13
C ASP A 505 21.07 -9.70 -8.29
N PHE A 506 21.30 -8.99 -9.40
CA PHE A 506 22.46 -8.15 -9.61
C PHE A 506 22.18 -6.74 -9.12
N ALA A 507 22.89 -6.31 -8.08
CA ALA A 507 22.90 -4.90 -7.73
C ALA A 507 23.69 -4.13 -8.80
N GLU A 508 23.26 -2.88 -9.06
CA GLU A 508 24.03 -1.97 -9.90
C GLU A 508 25.50 -1.92 -9.41
N ASN A 509 26.43 -2.01 -10.35
CA ASN A 509 27.86 -2.07 -10.08
C ASN A 509 28.32 -0.91 -9.20
N TYR A 510 29.32 -1.18 -8.36
CA TYR A 510 29.98 -0.16 -7.58
C TYR A 510 31.11 0.45 -8.39
N SER A 511 30.99 1.72 -8.76
CA SER A 511 32.14 2.48 -9.27
C SER A 511 33.11 2.77 -8.14
N ILE A 512 34.37 2.38 -8.34
CA ILE A 512 35.49 2.72 -7.50
C ILE A 512 35.76 4.22 -7.65
N PHE A 513 36.02 4.87 -6.53
CA PHE A 513 36.41 6.27 -6.52
C PHE A 513 37.33 6.56 -5.33
N TYR A 514 38.14 7.60 -5.44
CA TYR A 514 39.05 8.07 -4.40
C TYR A 514 38.50 9.30 -3.68
N GLN A 515 38.96 9.54 -2.46
CA GLN A 515 38.56 10.74 -1.70
C GLN A 515 39.10 12.03 -2.36
N ARG A 516 40.28 11.97 -2.98
CA ARG A 516 40.91 13.06 -3.72
C ARG A 516 41.18 12.61 -5.16
N GLU A 517 40.22 12.81 -6.04
CA GLU A 517 40.35 12.52 -7.48
C GLU A 517 40.75 13.76 -8.27
N ILE A 518 41.63 13.56 -9.26
CA ILE A 518 41.88 14.58 -10.28
C ILE A 518 40.72 14.62 -11.28
N GLN A 519 40.41 15.80 -11.81
CA GLN A 519 39.25 16.02 -12.68
C GLN A 519 39.19 15.10 -13.91
N SER A 520 40.35 14.64 -14.41
CA SER A 520 40.46 13.74 -15.56
C SER A 520 40.11 12.28 -15.25
N TYR A 521 40.09 11.85 -13.98
CA TYR A 521 39.79 10.46 -13.60
C TYR A 521 38.29 10.14 -13.58
N HIS A 522 37.42 11.15 -13.52
CA HIS A 522 35.96 10.99 -13.44
C HIS A 522 35.31 10.22 -14.60
N TRP A 523 36.01 9.99 -15.72
CA TRP A 523 35.48 9.30 -16.90
C TRP A 523 35.87 7.81 -16.99
N ASN A 524 36.72 7.29 -16.09
CA ASN A 524 37.29 5.94 -16.16
C ASN A 524 37.30 5.22 -14.78
N ASN A 525 36.19 5.23 -14.07
CA ASN A 525 36.11 4.53 -12.79
C ASN A 525 35.97 3.03 -13.01
N ASP A 526 36.92 2.26 -12.48
CA ASP A 526 36.82 0.81 -12.39
C ASP A 526 35.55 0.41 -11.64
N GLN A 527 34.89 -0.65 -12.09
CA GLN A 527 33.62 -1.10 -11.53
C GLN A 527 33.73 -2.47 -10.87
N VAL A 528 32.90 -2.68 -9.86
CA VAL A 528 32.79 -3.94 -9.12
C VAL A 528 31.38 -4.48 -9.26
N THR A 529 31.26 -5.72 -9.71
CA THR A 529 29.98 -6.44 -9.75
C THR A 529 29.59 -6.90 -8.35
N ILE A 530 28.33 -6.68 -8.00
CA ILE A 530 27.76 -7.06 -6.71
C ILE A 530 26.51 -7.90 -6.97
N PHE A 531 26.56 -9.18 -6.58
CA PHE A 531 25.44 -10.09 -6.66
C PHE A 531 24.87 -10.34 -5.28
N THR A 532 23.59 -10.02 -5.11
CA THR A 532 22.90 -10.02 -3.82
C THR A 532 22.00 -11.24 -3.70
N VAL A 533 22.07 -11.89 -2.54
CA VAL A 533 21.29 -13.09 -2.26
C VAL A 533 20.66 -12.97 -0.88
N GLN A 534 19.35 -13.19 -0.80
CA GLN A 534 18.64 -13.35 0.47
C GLN A 534 18.08 -14.76 0.56
N LEU A 535 18.49 -15.49 1.59
CA LEU A 535 17.97 -16.79 1.94
C LEU A 535 16.88 -16.67 3.00
N LYS A 536 15.78 -17.39 2.83
CA LYS A 536 14.65 -17.46 3.76
C LYS A 536 14.29 -18.91 4.06
N VAL A 537 14.34 -19.29 5.34
CA VAL A 537 13.95 -20.59 5.88
C VAL A 537 13.15 -20.38 7.16
N GLY A 538 11.85 -20.70 7.15
CA GLY A 538 10.96 -20.45 8.27
C GLY A 538 11.02 -18.98 8.70
N SER A 539 11.33 -18.71 9.96
CA SER A 539 11.51 -17.34 10.48
C SER A 539 12.91 -16.76 10.21
N VAL A 540 13.88 -17.55 9.78
CA VAL A 540 15.29 -17.14 9.62
C VAL A 540 15.54 -16.50 8.25
N HIS A 541 16.31 -15.43 8.25
CA HIS A 541 16.85 -14.78 7.05
C HIS A 541 18.38 -14.77 7.08
N LYS A 542 19.01 -15.05 5.95
CA LYS A 542 20.46 -14.86 5.76
C LYS A 542 20.71 -13.99 4.54
N ASN A 543 21.58 -12.99 4.70
CA ASN A 543 21.98 -12.12 3.60
C ASN A 543 23.38 -12.50 3.15
N ILE A 544 23.55 -12.64 1.85
CA ILE A 544 24.80 -13.00 1.20
C ILE A 544 25.08 -11.97 0.09
N VAL A 545 26.33 -11.55 -0.02
CA VAL A 545 26.80 -10.69 -1.11
C VAL A 545 28.01 -11.33 -1.74
N ILE A 546 27.94 -11.57 -3.06
CA ILE A 546 29.04 -12.12 -3.86
C ILE A 546 29.62 -10.97 -4.69
N ILE A 547 30.90 -10.70 -4.50
CA ILE A 547 31.62 -9.57 -5.09
C ILE A 547 32.59 -10.09 -6.14
N SER A 548 32.69 -9.41 -7.28
CA SER A 548 33.55 -9.86 -8.37
C SER A 548 34.04 -8.72 -9.26
N ASN A 549 35.19 -8.95 -9.90
CA ASN A 549 35.68 -8.16 -11.04
C ASN A 549 35.10 -8.60 -12.39
N TYR A 550 34.23 -9.61 -12.42
CA TYR A 550 33.58 -10.09 -13.65
C TYR A 550 32.34 -9.25 -14.02
N MET A 551 32.32 -8.65 -15.20
CA MET A 551 31.34 -7.61 -15.58
C MET A 551 30.18 -8.07 -16.47
N LEU A 552 30.22 -9.31 -17.00
CA LEU A 552 29.31 -9.72 -18.09
C LEU A 552 27.91 -10.20 -17.63
N HIS A 553 27.62 -10.17 -16.32
CA HIS A 553 26.31 -10.50 -15.69
C HIS A 553 25.53 -11.62 -16.43
N ASN A 554 26.18 -12.75 -16.67
CA ASN A 554 25.65 -13.81 -17.54
C ASN A 554 25.39 -15.12 -16.77
N THR A 555 24.85 -16.11 -17.48
CA THR A 555 24.58 -17.46 -16.97
C THR A 555 25.81 -18.12 -16.33
N ALA A 556 27.02 -17.88 -16.84
CA ALA A 556 28.24 -18.46 -16.27
C ALA A 556 28.54 -17.91 -14.86
N PHE A 557 28.38 -16.59 -14.68
CA PHE A 557 28.50 -15.98 -13.36
C PHE A 557 27.44 -16.53 -12.40
N VAL A 558 26.18 -16.61 -12.85
CA VAL A 558 25.07 -17.13 -12.03
C VAL A 558 25.33 -18.56 -11.58
N TYR A 559 25.88 -19.42 -12.45
CA TYR A 559 26.24 -20.79 -12.08
C TYR A 559 27.32 -20.85 -10.99
N VAL A 560 28.38 -20.03 -11.10
CA VAL A 560 29.43 -19.94 -10.07
C VAL A 560 28.85 -19.39 -8.76
N ALA A 561 27.99 -18.37 -8.84
CA ALA A 561 27.30 -17.84 -7.67
C ALA A 561 26.42 -18.90 -7.00
N GLN A 562 25.66 -19.69 -7.77
CA GLN A 562 24.89 -20.83 -7.26
C GLN A 562 25.77 -21.84 -6.53
N SER A 563 26.97 -22.15 -7.03
CA SER A 563 27.89 -23.06 -6.34
C SER A 563 28.27 -22.57 -4.93
N ILE A 564 28.50 -21.26 -4.76
CA ILE A 564 28.79 -20.64 -3.47
C ILE A 564 27.56 -20.69 -2.55
N ILE A 565 26.39 -20.34 -3.09
CA ILE A 565 25.13 -20.34 -2.36
C ILE A 565 24.81 -21.75 -1.86
N VAL A 566 24.91 -22.77 -2.70
CA VAL A 566 24.63 -24.16 -2.32
C VAL A 566 25.63 -24.66 -1.27
N ASN A 567 26.91 -24.34 -1.41
CA ASN A 567 27.92 -24.71 -0.41
C ASN A 567 27.61 -24.08 0.96
N TYR A 568 27.22 -22.80 0.98
CA TYR A 568 26.77 -22.14 2.20
C TYR A 568 25.51 -22.80 2.77
N ILE A 569 24.51 -23.12 1.94
CA ILE A 569 23.28 -23.78 2.37
C ILE A 569 23.58 -25.15 2.98
N LYS A 570 24.46 -25.96 2.39
CA LYS A 570 24.84 -27.27 2.93
C LYS A 570 25.51 -27.18 4.30
N GLN A 571 26.30 -26.14 4.53
CA GLN A 571 26.98 -25.94 5.81
C GLN A 571 26.03 -25.46 6.92
N HIS A 572 25.10 -24.55 6.58
CA HIS A 572 24.23 -23.91 7.57
C HIS A 572 22.83 -24.56 7.70
N PHE A 573 22.37 -25.26 6.67
CA PHE A 573 21.05 -25.88 6.59
C PHE A 573 21.13 -27.29 5.96
N PRO A 574 21.80 -28.26 6.62
CA PRO A 574 22.17 -29.55 6.02
C PRO A 574 20.99 -30.46 5.66
N PHE A 575 19.81 -30.23 6.24
CA PHE A 575 18.62 -31.08 6.05
C PHE A 575 17.69 -30.60 4.93
N ILE A 576 18.04 -29.51 4.23
CA ILE A 576 17.20 -28.96 3.18
C ILE A 576 17.24 -29.87 1.95
N GLN A 577 16.05 -30.18 1.41
CA GLN A 577 15.90 -31.06 0.26
C GLN A 577 15.87 -30.28 -1.06
N ILE A 578 15.24 -29.09 -1.06
CA ILE A 578 14.99 -28.31 -2.28
C ILE A 578 15.40 -26.85 -2.09
N ILE A 579 16.06 -26.27 -3.09
CA ILE A 579 16.26 -24.82 -3.21
C ILE A 579 15.25 -24.25 -4.19
N ASN A 580 14.42 -23.31 -3.76
CA ASN A 580 13.62 -22.49 -4.68
C ASN A 580 14.36 -21.18 -4.96
N TYR A 581 14.94 -21.06 -6.15
CA TYR A 581 15.50 -19.81 -6.60
C TYR A 581 14.38 -18.84 -6.98
N LEU A 582 14.49 -17.61 -6.49
CA LEU A 582 13.58 -16.52 -6.83
C LEU A 582 14.38 -15.40 -7.49
N SER A 583 14.06 -15.04 -8.73
CA SER A 583 14.71 -13.91 -9.40
C SER A 583 13.73 -13.15 -10.29
N ASP A 584 14.20 -12.04 -10.85
CA ASP A 584 13.46 -11.32 -11.86
C ASP A 584 13.47 -12.05 -13.22
N GLY A 585 12.60 -11.60 -14.12
CA GLY A 585 12.46 -12.16 -15.46
C GLY A 585 13.55 -11.74 -16.46
N ALA A 586 14.68 -11.15 -16.03
CA ALA A 586 15.73 -10.68 -16.92
C ALA A 586 16.41 -11.88 -17.61
N GLY A 587 16.24 -12.02 -18.92
CA GLY A 587 16.73 -13.21 -19.62
C GLY A 587 18.16 -13.13 -20.12
N SER A 588 18.82 -11.97 -20.12
CA SER A 588 20.28 -11.93 -20.25
C SER A 588 20.96 -12.58 -19.04
N GLN A 589 20.35 -12.43 -17.85
CA GLN A 589 20.93 -12.84 -16.56
C GLN A 589 20.38 -14.18 -16.07
N PHE A 590 19.06 -14.30 -15.90
CA PHE A 590 18.40 -15.41 -15.22
C PHE A 590 17.51 -16.23 -16.15
N LYS A 591 16.52 -15.60 -16.80
CA LYS A 591 15.45 -16.29 -17.53
C LYS A 591 15.85 -16.67 -18.97
N ASN A 592 16.77 -17.62 -19.11
CA ASN A 592 17.24 -18.16 -20.40
C ASN A 592 17.39 -19.68 -20.40
N ASN A 593 17.46 -20.26 -21.61
CA ASN A 593 17.57 -21.71 -21.80
C ASN A 593 18.82 -22.31 -21.16
N TYR A 594 19.94 -21.58 -21.10
CA TYR A 594 21.17 -22.08 -20.49
C TYR A 594 21.02 -22.26 -18.96
N ASN A 595 20.35 -21.31 -18.28
CA ASN A 595 20.03 -21.44 -16.87
C ASN A 595 19.01 -22.57 -16.61
N MET A 596 18.03 -22.76 -17.48
CA MET A 596 17.07 -23.87 -17.34
C MET A 596 17.75 -25.23 -17.55
N PHE A 597 18.71 -25.30 -18.47
CA PHE A 597 19.52 -26.49 -18.67
C PHE A 597 20.47 -26.75 -17.48
N ASN A 598 21.04 -25.70 -16.88
CA ASN A 598 21.80 -25.84 -15.63
C ASN A 598 20.89 -26.26 -14.46
N LEU A 599 19.66 -25.75 -14.38
CA LEU A 599 18.68 -26.14 -13.37
C LEU A 599 18.38 -27.64 -13.44
N LEU A 600 18.21 -28.19 -14.65
CA LEU A 600 18.01 -29.62 -14.87
C LEU A 600 19.14 -30.47 -14.26
N HIS A 601 20.39 -30.02 -14.38
CA HIS A 601 21.56 -30.70 -13.82
C HIS A 601 21.88 -30.32 -12.37
N HIS A 602 21.07 -29.50 -11.71
CA HIS A 602 21.36 -28.95 -10.39
C HIS A 602 21.58 -30.04 -9.32
N LEU A 603 20.77 -31.11 -9.34
CA LEU A 603 20.94 -32.24 -8.42
C LEU A 603 22.28 -32.96 -8.65
N ARG A 604 22.67 -33.14 -9.91
CA ARG A 604 23.92 -33.80 -10.27
C ARG A 604 25.14 -32.95 -9.89
N ASP A 605 25.07 -31.65 -10.17
CA ASP A 605 26.20 -30.73 -9.99
C ASP A 605 26.39 -30.34 -8.53
N PHE A 606 25.28 -30.11 -7.82
CA PHE A 606 25.30 -29.57 -6.47
C PHE A 606 24.75 -30.52 -5.42
N GLY A 607 24.25 -31.71 -5.77
CA GLY A 607 23.76 -32.69 -4.80
C GLY A 607 22.48 -32.29 -4.06
N ILE A 608 21.75 -31.28 -4.55
CA ILE A 608 20.47 -30.83 -4.00
C ILE A 608 19.50 -30.49 -5.13
N GLN A 609 18.21 -30.79 -4.96
CA GLN A 609 17.21 -30.44 -5.96
C GLN A 609 16.95 -28.94 -5.96
N ALA A 610 16.54 -28.41 -7.11
CA ALA A 610 16.15 -27.02 -7.22
C ALA A 610 14.94 -26.81 -8.13
N CYS A 611 14.23 -25.73 -7.87
CA CYS A 611 13.20 -25.17 -8.72
C CYS A 611 13.42 -23.66 -8.84
N TRP A 612 12.85 -23.03 -9.86
CA TRP A 612 13.04 -21.61 -10.10
C TRP A 612 11.71 -20.91 -10.32
N THR A 613 11.44 -19.93 -9.48
CA THR A 613 10.27 -19.06 -9.53
C THR A 613 10.71 -17.67 -10.00
N PHE A 614 9.95 -17.07 -10.90
CA PHE A 614 10.23 -15.75 -11.46
C PHE A 614 9.11 -14.78 -11.10
N SER A 615 9.48 -13.61 -10.58
CA SER A 615 8.52 -12.50 -10.47
C SER A 615 8.08 -12.03 -11.86
N SER A 616 6.89 -11.44 -11.97
CA SER A 616 6.45 -10.79 -13.20
C SER A 616 7.40 -9.66 -13.60
N THR A 617 7.60 -9.46 -14.91
CA THR A 617 8.46 -8.40 -15.47
C THR A 617 8.16 -7.03 -14.86
N GLY A 618 9.19 -6.32 -14.40
CA GLY A 618 9.05 -5.00 -13.77
C GLY A 618 8.60 -5.04 -12.30
N HIS A 619 8.44 -6.22 -11.69
CA HIS A 619 8.03 -6.39 -10.28
C HIS A 619 8.95 -7.32 -9.47
N GLY A 620 10.22 -7.47 -9.89
CA GLY A 620 11.21 -8.31 -9.20
C GLY A 620 11.95 -7.65 -8.05
N LYS A 621 11.68 -6.36 -7.79
CA LYS A 621 12.29 -5.60 -6.71
C LYS A 621 11.94 -6.17 -5.35
N GLY A 622 12.89 -6.16 -4.42
CA GLY A 622 12.68 -6.72 -3.10
C GLY A 622 13.80 -6.37 -2.11
N PRO A 623 13.83 -7.03 -0.94
CA PRO A 623 14.82 -6.78 0.11
C PRO A 623 16.30 -6.85 -0.35
N ILE A 624 16.58 -7.60 -1.42
CA ILE A 624 17.89 -7.74 -2.05
C ILE A 624 18.44 -6.42 -2.61
N ASP A 625 17.58 -5.50 -3.08
CA ASP A 625 17.98 -4.17 -3.56
C ASP A 625 18.64 -3.37 -2.44
N GLY A 626 18.04 -3.46 -1.24
CA GLY A 626 18.54 -2.81 -0.02
C GLY A 626 19.90 -3.37 0.42
N LEU A 627 20.16 -4.66 0.17
CA LEU A 627 21.43 -5.31 0.50
C LEU A 627 22.58 -4.75 -0.33
N GLY A 628 22.37 -4.61 -1.64
CA GLY A 628 23.32 -4.00 -2.56
C GLY A 628 23.54 -2.52 -2.23
N ALA A 629 22.47 -1.77 -2.00
CA ALA A 629 22.53 -0.37 -1.61
C ALA A 629 23.31 -0.16 -0.29
N SER A 630 23.04 -0.97 0.73
CA SER A 630 23.70 -0.90 2.04
C SER A 630 25.21 -1.17 1.93
N SER A 631 25.60 -2.20 1.19
CA SER A 631 27.02 -2.55 0.98
C SER A 631 27.76 -1.43 0.26
N LYS A 632 27.18 -0.90 -0.82
CA LYS A 632 27.76 0.23 -1.58
C LYS A 632 27.84 1.50 -0.74
N SER A 633 26.77 1.88 -0.04
CA SER A 633 26.74 3.10 0.78
C SER A 633 27.76 3.05 1.91
N THR A 634 27.95 1.89 2.51
CA THR A 634 28.93 1.70 3.59
C THR A 634 30.36 1.87 3.07
N ALA A 635 30.71 1.21 1.96
CA ALA A 635 32.00 1.40 1.29
C ALA A 635 32.22 2.87 0.90
N THR A 636 31.24 3.50 0.26
CA THR A 636 31.31 4.92 -0.13
C THR A 636 31.57 5.83 1.07
N ARG A 637 30.88 5.60 2.20
CA ARG A 637 31.08 6.41 3.41
C ARG A 637 32.48 6.22 3.99
N SER A 638 33.00 5.00 4.05
CA SER A 638 34.35 4.74 4.57
C SER A 638 35.43 5.37 3.70
N VAL A 639 35.30 5.31 2.37
CA VAL A 639 36.23 6.01 1.47
C VAL A 639 36.22 7.53 1.72
N LYS A 640 35.03 8.12 1.91
CA LYS A 640 34.89 9.57 2.11
C LYS A 640 35.27 10.08 3.50
N SER A 641 35.07 9.29 4.55
CA SER A 641 35.18 9.74 5.95
C SER A 641 36.44 9.27 6.67
N SER A 642 36.92 8.05 6.38
CA SER A 642 38.06 7.45 7.07
C SER A 642 39.33 7.34 6.21
N GLY A 643 39.29 7.85 4.97
CA GLY A 643 40.42 7.74 4.03
C GLY A 643 40.70 6.29 3.59
N THR A 644 39.74 5.38 3.77
CA THR A 644 39.87 3.98 3.35
C THR A 644 40.00 3.93 1.84
N VAL A 645 41.04 3.28 1.33
CA VAL A 645 41.22 3.09 -0.11
C VAL A 645 40.59 1.76 -0.49
N ILE A 646 39.68 1.80 -1.47
CA ILE A 646 39.12 0.60 -2.11
C ILE A 646 39.40 0.77 -3.60
N SER A 647 40.42 0.09 -4.09
CA SER A 647 40.95 0.22 -5.46
C SER A 647 40.68 -1.00 -6.33
N SER A 648 40.12 -2.08 -5.77
CA SER A 648 39.76 -3.28 -6.52
C SER A 648 38.52 -3.98 -5.97
N ALA A 649 37.93 -4.88 -6.77
CA ALA A 649 36.84 -5.75 -6.32
C ALA A 649 37.23 -6.62 -5.12
N LYS A 650 38.49 -7.05 -5.06
CA LYS A 650 39.01 -7.86 -3.95
C LYS A 650 39.10 -7.04 -2.66
N GLU A 651 39.61 -5.82 -2.73
CA GLU A 651 39.62 -4.89 -1.58
C GLU A 651 38.20 -4.52 -1.13
N PHE A 652 37.27 -4.35 -2.07
CA PHE A 652 35.87 -4.12 -1.75
C PHE A 652 35.27 -5.30 -0.95
N TYR A 653 35.59 -6.54 -1.34
CA TYR A 653 35.23 -7.73 -0.58
C TYR A 653 35.86 -7.77 0.81
N GLU A 654 37.17 -7.56 0.92
CA GLU A 654 37.89 -7.60 2.20
C GLU A 654 37.32 -6.56 3.18
N PHE A 655 37.07 -5.35 2.69
CA PHE A 655 36.38 -4.30 3.42
C PHE A 655 34.99 -4.74 3.88
N THR A 656 34.16 -5.25 2.96
CA THR A 656 32.78 -5.66 3.25
C THR A 656 32.75 -6.76 4.30
N LYS A 657 33.64 -7.75 4.18
CA LYS A 657 33.77 -8.85 5.14
C LYS A 657 34.15 -8.33 6.53
N GLN A 658 35.24 -7.55 6.62
CA GLN A 658 35.74 -7.03 7.90
C GLN A 658 34.71 -6.13 8.60
N TYR A 659 34.02 -5.28 7.83
CA TYR A 659 32.97 -4.40 8.36
C TYR A 659 31.84 -5.21 9.02
N ASN A 660 31.35 -6.26 8.36
CA ASN A 660 30.24 -7.06 8.86
C ASN A 660 30.66 -7.97 10.02
N GLU A 661 31.89 -8.49 10.04
CA GLU A 661 32.44 -9.22 11.19
C GLU A 661 32.56 -8.33 12.44
N ASN A 662 33.01 -7.08 12.26
CA ASN A 662 33.07 -6.12 13.37
C ASN A 662 31.67 -5.73 13.88
N ALA A 663 30.69 -5.58 12.98
CA ALA A 663 29.31 -5.33 13.36
C ALA A 663 28.70 -6.49 14.18
N ALA A 664 29.03 -7.74 13.85
CA ALA A 664 28.62 -8.92 14.62
C ALA A 664 29.17 -8.86 16.05
N LYS A 665 30.48 -8.60 16.19
CA LYS A 665 31.16 -8.49 17.49
C LYS A 665 30.55 -7.40 18.37
N LEU A 666 30.26 -6.22 17.80
CA LEU A 666 29.66 -5.09 18.52
C LEU A 666 28.22 -5.35 18.95
N SER A 667 27.47 -6.15 18.20
CA SER A 667 26.08 -6.49 18.50
C SER A 667 25.93 -7.73 19.40
N GLY A 668 27.04 -8.40 19.76
CA GLY A 668 27.01 -9.66 20.51
C GLY A 668 26.43 -10.83 19.71
N ASN A 669 26.34 -10.71 18.38
CA ASN A 669 25.83 -11.75 17.50
C ASN A 669 26.97 -12.68 17.07
N ASN A 670 26.69 -13.99 17.01
CA ASN A 670 27.66 -14.99 16.59
C ASN A 670 27.90 -15.04 15.07
N GLU A 671 27.13 -14.29 14.27
CA GLU A 671 27.20 -14.32 12.81
C GLU A 671 27.09 -12.91 12.22
N PRO A 672 27.83 -12.60 11.14
CA PRO A 672 27.71 -11.32 10.45
C PRO A 672 26.31 -11.08 9.88
N PRO A 673 25.84 -9.82 9.87
CA PRO A 673 24.55 -9.47 9.26
C PRO A 673 24.54 -9.67 7.74
N ILE A 674 25.72 -9.65 7.11
CA ILE A 674 25.94 -9.95 5.68
C ILE A 674 27.15 -10.87 5.55
N ASN A 675 26.96 -12.02 4.89
CA ASN A 675 28.02 -12.94 4.54
C ASN A 675 28.60 -12.56 3.17
N ALA A 676 29.85 -12.08 3.14
CA ALA A 676 30.51 -11.65 1.92
C ALA A 676 31.37 -12.76 1.32
N PHE A 677 31.32 -12.92 -0.01
CA PHE A 677 32.17 -13.83 -0.78
C PHE A 677 32.81 -13.11 -1.95
N TYR A 678 33.94 -13.63 -2.43
CA TYR A 678 34.64 -13.10 -3.59
C TYR A 678 34.75 -14.16 -4.68
N VAL A 679 34.53 -13.74 -5.92
CA VAL A 679 34.72 -14.55 -7.13
C VAL A 679 35.61 -13.77 -8.09
N ASP A 680 36.72 -14.38 -8.47
CA ASP A 680 37.60 -13.81 -9.50
C ASP A 680 37.08 -14.13 -10.91
N SER A 681 37.23 -13.20 -11.84
CA SER A 681 36.83 -13.36 -13.24
C SER A 681 37.45 -14.60 -13.89
N THR A 682 38.69 -14.94 -13.56
CA THR A 682 39.36 -16.15 -14.07
C THR A 682 38.64 -17.43 -13.67
N THR A 683 38.02 -17.46 -12.49
CA THR A 683 37.23 -18.62 -12.02
C THR A 683 35.96 -18.77 -12.84
N VAL A 684 35.28 -17.65 -13.15
CA VAL A 684 34.07 -17.64 -13.98
C VAL A 684 34.40 -18.07 -15.41
N GLU A 685 35.48 -17.52 -15.98
CA GLU A 685 35.94 -17.84 -17.33
C GLU A 685 36.40 -19.30 -17.44
N ALA A 686 37.15 -19.81 -16.48
CA ALA A 686 37.56 -21.21 -16.45
C ALA A 686 36.34 -22.15 -16.33
N THR A 687 35.37 -21.82 -15.48
CA THR A 687 34.12 -22.58 -15.34
C THR A 687 33.32 -22.57 -16.65
N TYR A 688 33.26 -21.41 -17.31
CA TYR A 688 32.62 -21.29 -18.60
C TYR A 688 33.31 -22.17 -19.66
N GLN A 689 34.61 -22.01 -19.86
CA GLN A 689 35.33 -22.71 -20.93
C GLN A 689 35.43 -24.21 -20.70
N ASN A 690 35.72 -24.64 -19.48
CA ASN A 690 36.04 -26.04 -19.18
C ASN A 690 34.81 -26.90 -18.90
N PHE A 691 33.68 -26.29 -18.52
CA PHE A 691 32.52 -27.03 -18.05
C PHE A 691 31.21 -26.62 -18.73
N LEU A 692 30.85 -25.33 -18.67
CA LEU A 692 29.54 -24.89 -19.17
C LEU A 692 29.46 -24.87 -20.70
N LYS A 693 30.52 -24.42 -21.38
CA LYS A 693 30.56 -24.38 -22.84
C LYS A 693 30.43 -25.79 -23.45
N PRO A 694 31.24 -26.81 -23.06
CA PRO A 694 31.04 -28.18 -23.55
C PRO A 694 29.66 -28.76 -23.23
N ARG A 695 29.02 -28.31 -22.15
CA ARG A 695 27.66 -28.70 -21.79
C ARG A 695 26.64 -28.05 -22.71
N TRP A 696 26.75 -26.75 -22.96
CA TRP A 696 25.81 -26.00 -23.80
C TRP A 696 25.98 -26.29 -25.28
N ASP A 697 27.18 -26.66 -25.73
CA ASP A 697 27.43 -27.09 -27.11
C ASP A 697 26.65 -28.37 -27.47
N LYS A 698 26.26 -29.17 -26.47
CA LYS A 698 25.39 -30.36 -26.64
C LYS A 698 23.90 -30.03 -26.69
N LEU A 699 23.53 -28.77 -26.48
CA LEU A 699 22.13 -28.35 -26.45
C LEU A 699 21.66 -28.08 -27.88
N ASN A 700 20.75 -28.92 -28.38
CA ASN A 700 20.17 -28.69 -29.68
C ASN A 700 19.18 -27.51 -29.63
N LYS A 701 19.12 -26.71 -30.70
CA LYS A 701 18.15 -25.59 -30.80
C LYS A 701 16.69 -26.04 -30.69
N THR A 702 16.41 -27.29 -31.05
CA THR A 702 15.09 -27.92 -30.92
C THR A 702 14.69 -28.17 -29.47
N ASP A 703 15.66 -28.27 -28.57
CA ASP A 703 15.46 -28.57 -27.14
C ASP A 703 15.25 -27.30 -26.31
N HIS A 704 15.31 -26.13 -26.95
CA HIS A 704 15.02 -24.87 -26.28
C HIS A 704 13.55 -24.77 -25.89
N ILE A 705 13.31 -24.29 -24.67
CA ILE A 705 11.98 -23.91 -24.21
C ILE A 705 11.52 -22.73 -25.05
N LYS A 706 10.56 -22.99 -25.94
CA LYS A 706 9.92 -21.96 -26.76
C LYS A 706 9.13 -21.02 -25.84
N GLN A 707 9.17 -19.72 -26.16
CA GLN A 707 8.46 -18.69 -25.40
C GLN A 707 8.82 -18.67 -23.90
N ILE A 708 10.06 -19.03 -23.51
CA ILE A 708 10.49 -19.10 -22.11
C ILE A 708 10.05 -17.90 -21.24
N ARG A 709 9.97 -16.69 -21.83
CA ARG A 709 9.56 -15.45 -21.16
C ARG A 709 8.13 -15.46 -20.63
N SER A 710 7.22 -16.28 -21.16
CA SER A 710 5.83 -16.39 -20.68
C SER A 710 5.70 -17.23 -19.40
N PHE A 711 6.66 -18.10 -19.10
CA PHE A 711 6.59 -19.00 -17.95
C PHE A 711 7.21 -18.40 -16.69
N HIS A 712 6.59 -18.58 -15.52
CA HIS A 712 7.06 -17.99 -14.26
C HIS A 712 7.48 -19.02 -13.22
N GLN A 713 7.26 -20.31 -13.48
CA GLN A 713 7.73 -21.38 -12.62
C GLN A 713 8.33 -22.52 -13.44
N PHE A 714 9.48 -23.01 -12.97
CA PHE A 714 10.22 -24.10 -13.58
C PHE A 714 10.55 -25.16 -12.53
N ASN A 715 10.04 -26.37 -12.72
CA ASN A 715 10.24 -27.50 -11.81
C ASN A 715 10.82 -28.70 -12.55
N ILE A 716 11.76 -29.39 -11.92
CA ILE A 716 12.38 -30.60 -12.49
C ILE A 716 11.45 -31.79 -12.19
N ARG A 717 11.06 -32.53 -13.23
CA ARG A 717 10.28 -33.77 -13.08
C ARG A 717 11.17 -35.01 -13.09
N SER A 718 12.17 -35.02 -13.95
CA SER A 718 13.18 -36.07 -14.07
C SER A 718 14.47 -35.50 -14.65
N GLU A 719 15.52 -36.33 -14.77
CA GLU A 719 16.85 -35.91 -15.23
C GLU A 719 16.89 -35.18 -16.57
N ASN A 720 15.88 -35.37 -17.42
CA ASN A 720 15.80 -34.76 -18.76
C ASN A 720 14.52 -33.94 -18.99
N VAL A 721 13.68 -33.75 -17.97
CA VAL A 721 12.35 -33.16 -18.13
C VAL A 721 12.11 -32.01 -17.18
N ILE A 722 11.80 -30.84 -17.74
CA ILE A 722 11.40 -29.65 -17.01
C ILE A 722 9.92 -29.32 -17.26
N LEU A 723 9.22 -28.95 -16.19
CA LEU A 723 7.84 -28.47 -16.23
C LEU A 723 7.85 -26.95 -16.12
N CYS A 724 7.25 -26.30 -17.11
CA CYS A 724 7.17 -24.86 -17.24
C CYS A 724 5.71 -24.43 -17.05
N LYS A 725 5.43 -23.53 -16.10
CA LYS A 725 4.08 -23.00 -15.88
C LYS A 725 3.99 -21.53 -16.19
N GLN A 726 2.90 -21.11 -16.84
CA GLN A 726 2.68 -19.70 -17.18
C GLN A 726 2.55 -18.85 -15.91
N THR A 727 1.80 -19.33 -14.92
CA THR A 727 1.81 -18.81 -13.56
C THR A 727 2.03 -19.94 -12.56
N SER A 728 2.40 -19.60 -11.33
CA SER A 728 2.65 -20.61 -10.30
C SER A 728 1.37 -21.33 -9.85
N SER A 729 0.21 -20.71 -10.10
CA SER A 729 -1.11 -21.29 -9.87
C SER A 729 -1.70 -21.99 -11.09
N SER A 730 -1.08 -21.86 -12.28
CA SER A 730 -1.57 -22.54 -13.48
C SER A 730 -1.54 -24.05 -13.27
N LEU A 731 -2.68 -24.70 -13.52
CA LEU A 731 -2.80 -26.16 -13.58
C LEU A 731 -2.11 -26.70 -14.85
N ASP A 732 -2.11 -25.90 -15.89
CA ASP A 732 -1.44 -26.19 -17.15
C ASP A 732 0.07 -25.97 -17.03
N TYR A 733 0.82 -27.04 -17.27
CA TYR A 733 2.26 -27.01 -17.45
C TYR A 733 2.60 -27.46 -18.86
N MET A 734 3.55 -26.76 -19.48
CA MET A 734 4.25 -27.25 -20.65
C MET A 734 5.40 -28.13 -20.20
N THR A 735 5.55 -29.28 -20.84
CA THR A 735 6.69 -30.17 -20.60
C THR A 735 7.72 -29.92 -21.68
N THR A 736 8.98 -29.69 -21.31
CA THR A 736 10.10 -29.65 -22.26
C THR A 736 11.09 -30.75 -21.90
N VAL A 737 11.43 -31.57 -22.90
CA VAL A 737 12.41 -32.65 -22.78
C VAL A 737 13.71 -32.19 -23.42
N TYR A 738 14.79 -32.21 -22.65
CA TYR A 738 16.13 -31.95 -23.17
C TYR A 738 16.76 -33.27 -23.61
N ARG A 739 17.08 -33.41 -24.90
CA ARG A 739 17.67 -34.64 -25.45
C ARG A 739 19.18 -34.50 -25.51
N THR A 740 19.90 -35.32 -24.77
CA THR A 740 21.35 -35.47 -24.97
C THR A 740 21.60 -36.50 -26.08
N GLU A 741 22.53 -36.24 -26.99
CA GLU A 741 22.81 -37.03 -28.20
C GLU A 741 23.14 -38.53 -28.00
N ASN A 742 23.14 -39.04 -26.77
CA ASN A 742 23.46 -40.44 -26.45
C ASN A 742 22.30 -41.27 -25.85
N THR A 743 21.06 -40.76 -25.81
CA THR A 743 19.92 -41.62 -25.45
C THR A 743 19.38 -42.31 -26.70
N THR A 744 19.86 -43.54 -26.93
CA THR A 744 19.21 -44.52 -27.82
C THR A 744 17.71 -44.58 -27.50
N GLU A 745 16.90 -44.47 -28.55
CA GLU A 745 15.44 -44.67 -28.63
C GLU A 745 14.85 -45.40 -27.43
N SER A 746 14.59 -44.65 -26.36
CA SER A 746 13.71 -45.08 -25.28
C SER A 746 12.40 -44.38 -25.57
N THR A 747 11.49 -45.13 -26.17
CA THR A 747 10.09 -44.79 -26.41
C THR A 747 9.55 -43.92 -25.28
N VAL A 748 9.16 -42.69 -25.61
CA VAL A 748 8.56 -41.75 -24.68
C VAL A 748 7.14 -42.22 -24.39
N THR A 749 6.96 -43.08 -23.39
CA THR A 749 5.65 -43.26 -22.75
C THR A 749 5.47 -42.12 -21.75
N PRO A 750 4.47 -41.24 -21.91
CA PRO A 750 4.14 -40.25 -20.90
C PRO A 750 3.59 -40.98 -19.68
N VAL A 751 4.41 -41.10 -18.63
CA VAL A 751 3.99 -41.67 -17.36
C VAL A 751 2.99 -40.70 -16.73
N HIS A 752 1.69 -40.97 -16.86
CA HIS A 752 0.68 -40.32 -16.04
C HIS A 752 0.80 -40.88 -14.60
N THR A 753 0.93 -40.00 -13.61
CA THR A 753 0.90 -40.42 -12.20
C THR A 753 -0.52 -40.83 -11.83
N VAL A 754 -0.68 -41.90 -11.02
CA VAL A 754 -2.00 -42.45 -10.64
C VAL A 754 -2.91 -41.42 -9.93
N THR A 755 -2.35 -40.30 -9.47
CA THR A 755 -3.07 -39.18 -8.84
C THR A 755 -3.84 -38.30 -9.83
N ASP A 756 -3.51 -38.34 -11.13
CA ASP A 756 -4.09 -37.46 -12.15
C ASP A 756 -5.21 -38.14 -12.95
N ILE A 757 -5.63 -39.33 -12.49
CA ILE A 757 -6.55 -40.22 -13.20
C ILE A 757 -7.78 -40.43 -12.34
N SER A 758 -8.97 -40.14 -12.88
CA SER A 758 -10.24 -40.39 -12.21
C SER A 758 -11.10 -41.38 -13.01
N ILE A 759 -12.01 -42.04 -12.32
CA ILE A 759 -13.05 -42.87 -12.95
C ILE A 759 -13.86 -41.98 -13.90
N ASP A 760 -14.30 -42.56 -15.00
CA ASP A 760 -15.01 -41.90 -16.10
C ASP A 760 -14.18 -40.93 -16.98
N THR A 761 -12.87 -40.83 -16.76
CA THR A 761 -11.96 -40.11 -17.66
C THR A 761 -11.71 -40.89 -18.94
N TYR A 762 -11.59 -40.18 -20.07
CA TYR A 762 -11.22 -40.77 -21.36
C TYR A 762 -9.71 -40.67 -21.61
N VAL A 763 -9.13 -41.70 -22.18
CA VAL A 763 -7.70 -41.85 -22.43
C VAL A 763 -7.45 -42.44 -23.83
N ILE A 764 -6.30 -42.12 -24.43
CA ILE A 764 -5.78 -42.82 -25.60
C ILE A 764 -4.76 -43.85 -25.10
N THR A 765 -4.92 -45.09 -25.53
CA THR A 765 -4.07 -46.21 -25.13
C THR A 765 -3.72 -47.06 -26.34
N LYS A 766 -2.58 -47.74 -26.30
CA LYS A 766 -2.15 -48.65 -27.36
C LYS A 766 -2.72 -50.05 -27.08
N TYR A 767 -3.45 -50.61 -28.04
CA TYR A 767 -3.96 -51.98 -27.99
C TYR A 767 -3.72 -52.65 -29.36
N ASN A 768 -3.05 -53.81 -29.37
CA ASN A 768 -2.64 -54.52 -30.59
C ASN A 768 -1.92 -53.64 -31.64
N ASP A 769 -0.95 -52.85 -31.16
CA ASP A 769 -0.19 -51.89 -31.98
C ASP A 769 -0.97 -50.75 -32.63
N LYS A 770 -2.23 -50.54 -32.22
CA LYS A 770 -3.07 -49.45 -32.70
C LYS A 770 -3.55 -48.57 -31.55
N LEU A 771 -3.79 -47.28 -31.86
CA LEU A 771 -4.26 -46.30 -30.89
C LEU A 771 -5.78 -46.40 -30.76
N HIS A 772 -6.27 -46.61 -29.55
CA HIS A 772 -7.70 -46.65 -29.27
C HIS A 772 -8.08 -45.62 -28.21
N LEU A 773 -9.25 -45.00 -28.42
CA LEU A 773 -9.96 -44.27 -27.38
C LEU A 773 -10.51 -45.25 -26.35
N ALA A 774 -10.29 -44.99 -25.07
CA ALA A 774 -10.80 -45.81 -23.99
C ALA A 774 -11.30 -44.94 -22.82
N LYS A 775 -12.26 -45.45 -22.05
CA LYS A 775 -12.82 -44.79 -20.85
C LYS A 775 -12.48 -45.60 -19.61
N ILE A 776 -12.02 -44.93 -18.56
CA ILE A 776 -11.61 -45.58 -17.30
C ILE A 776 -12.84 -45.95 -16.48
N LYS A 777 -12.94 -47.23 -16.11
CA LYS A 777 -14.03 -47.80 -15.33
C LYS A 777 -13.67 -47.99 -13.86
N SER A 778 -12.43 -48.40 -13.57
CA SER A 778 -11.94 -48.56 -12.20
C SER A 778 -10.41 -48.44 -12.15
N ILE A 779 -9.87 -48.11 -10.97
CA ILE A 779 -8.44 -47.86 -10.73
C ILE A 779 -8.00 -48.71 -9.53
N ASN A 780 -6.92 -49.48 -9.70
CA ASN A 780 -6.27 -50.24 -8.65
C ASN A 780 -4.95 -49.55 -8.27
N TYR A 781 -4.99 -48.68 -7.27
CA TYR A 781 -3.83 -47.88 -6.83
C TYR A 781 -2.60 -48.71 -6.41
N PRO A 782 -2.74 -49.79 -5.60
CA PRO A 782 -1.59 -50.64 -5.25
C PRO A 782 -0.89 -51.30 -6.44
N ALA A 783 -1.65 -51.71 -7.47
CA ALA A 783 -1.11 -52.42 -8.62
C ALA A 783 -0.72 -51.50 -9.80
N GLN A 784 -1.04 -50.20 -9.73
CA GLN A 784 -0.95 -49.27 -10.85
C GLN A 784 -1.67 -49.77 -12.12
N GLU A 785 -2.79 -50.47 -11.94
CA GLU A 785 -3.61 -50.99 -13.04
C GLU A 785 -4.93 -50.22 -13.14
N ILE A 786 -5.38 -49.96 -14.36
CA ILE A 786 -6.70 -49.38 -14.64
C ILE A 786 -7.51 -50.33 -15.51
N GLN A 787 -8.80 -50.40 -15.23
CA GLN A 787 -9.75 -51.11 -16.07
C GLN A 787 -10.38 -50.13 -17.05
N VAL A 788 -10.27 -50.38 -18.35
CA VAL A 788 -10.78 -49.48 -19.40
C VAL A 788 -11.84 -50.11 -20.30
N ILE A 789 -12.68 -49.27 -20.90
CA ILE A 789 -13.67 -49.61 -21.94
C ILE A 789 -13.21 -48.98 -23.26
N TYR A 790 -12.91 -49.79 -24.26
CA TYR A 790 -12.47 -49.34 -25.58
C TYR A 790 -13.62 -48.91 -26.49
N TYR A 791 -13.32 -47.95 -27.37
CA TYR A 791 -14.21 -47.49 -28.43
C TYR A 791 -13.62 -47.80 -29.81
N GLU A 792 -14.50 -47.96 -30.80
CA GLU A 792 -14.18 -48.23 -32.21
C GLU A 792 -14.77 -47.16 -33.13
N PRO A 793 -14.14 -46.84 -34.27
CA PRO A 793 -12.89 -47.43 -34.79
C PRO A 793 -11.63 -46.97 -34.02
N GLU A 794 -10.49 -47.56 -34.36
CA GLU A 794 -9.16 -47.08 -33.93
C GLU A 794 -8.92 -45.62 -34.36
N PHE A 795 -8.11 -44.88 -33.60
CA PHE A 795 -7.67 -43.53 -33.96
C PHE A 795 -6.80 -43.60 -35.23
N PRO A 796 -6.87 -42.64 -36.18
CA PRO A 796 -7.55 -41.34 -36.14
C PRO A 796 -8.99 -41.38 -36.64
N ALA A 797 -9.95 -41.28 -35.71
CA ALA A 797 -11.35 -41.06 -36.01
C ALA A 797 -11.87 -39.89 -35.17
N THR A 798 -12.92 -39.22 -35.63
CA THR A 798 -13.56 -38.11 -34.90
C THR A 798 -14.87 -38.53 -34.25
N ILE A 799 -15.42 -39.69 -34.66
CA ILE A 799 -16.65 -40.28 -34.15
C ILE A 799 -16.35 -41.72 -33.73
N PHE A 800 -16.65 -42.04 -32.48
CA PHE A 800 -16.39 -43.34 -31.88
C PHE A 800 -17.67 -43.96 -31.32
N TYR A 801 -17.76 -45.28 -31.37
CA TYR A 801 -18.85 -46.09 -30.85
C TYR A 801 -18.31 -47.03 -29.78
N VAL A 802 -19.13 -47.33 -28.78
CA VAL A 802 -18.78 -48.37 -27.79
C VAL A 802 -18.55 -49.68 -28.53
N SER A 803 -17.31 -50.18 -28.47
CA SER A 803 -16.91 -51.39 -29.20
C SER A 803 -17.78 -52.60 -28.81
N ARG A 804 -18.04 -53.49 -29.78
CA ARG A 804 -18.71 -54.78 -29.55
C ARG A 804 -17.81 -55.83 -28.90
N LEU A 805 -16.58 -55.48 -28.47
CA LEU A 805 -15.68 -56.28 -27.62
C LEU A 805 -16.23 -56.56 -26.19
N LYS A 806 -17.56 -56.59 -26.04
CA LYS A 806 -18.33 -56.65 -24.79
C LYS A 806 -18.08 -57.86 -23.88
N ASN A 807 -17.21 -58.83 -24.21
CA ASN A 807 -17.21 -60.12 -23.49
C ASN A 807 -15.86 -60.78 -23.18
N ARG A 808 -14.71 -60.11 -23.33
CA ARG A 808 -13.47 -60.61 -22.71
C ARG A 808 -12.63 -59.47 -22.15
N HIS A 809 -12.73 -59.33 -20.83
CA HIS A 809 -11.90 -58.51 -19.96
C HIS A 809 -12.03 -57.00 -20.18
N GLY A 810 -12.53 -56.28 -19.17
CA GLY A 810 -12.04 -54.92 -18.99
C GLY A 810 -10.53 -55.04 -18.86
N SER A 811 -9.81 -54.65 -19.91
CA SER A 811 -8.38 -54.85 -19.99
C SER A 811 -7.76 -54.06 -18.86
N ASN A 812 -7.23 -54.76 -17.87
CA ASN A 812 -6.35 -54.15 -16.90
C ASN A 812 -5.11 -53.74 -17.67
N ILE A 813 -4.92 -52.45 -17.85
CA ILE A 813 -3.70 -51.90 -18.43
C ILE A 813 -2.93 -51.21 -17.32
N ASN A 814 -1.61 -51.36 -17.36
CA ASN A 814 -0.76 -50.57 -16.48
C ASN A 814 -0.94 -49.09 -16.84
N VAL A 815 -0.99 -48.21 -15.85
CA VAL A 815 -1.10 -46.75 -16.03
C VAL A 815 0.00 -46.20 -16.95
N GLN A 816 1.16 -46.84 -17.02
CA GLN A 816 2.25 -46.49 -17.92
C GLN A 816 1.92 -46.65 -19.42
N ASN A 817 0.89 -47.44 -19.76
CA ASN A 817 0.44 -47.67 -21.13
C ASN A 817 -0.58 -46.62 -21.62
N ILE A 818 -0.89 -45.62 -20.79
CA ILE A 818 -1.68 -44.46 -21.18
C ILE A 818 -0.79 -43.53 -22.00
N ILE A 819 -1.18 -43.28 -23.25
CA ILE A 819 -0.46 -42.39 -24.15
C ILE A 819 -0.94 -40.95 -23.97
N LEU A 820 -2.22 -40.76 -23.73
CA LEU A 820 -2.78 -39.43 -23.50
C LEU A 820 -4.00 -39.51 -22.58
N LEU A 821 -4.08 -38.59 -21.64
CA LEU A 821 -5.28 -38.34 -20.85
C LEU A 821 -6.07 -37.16 -21.45
N LEU A 822 -7.34 -37.41 -21.81
CA LEU A 822 -8.20 -36.36 -22.38
C LEU A 822 -8.71 -35.46 -21.25
N ARG A 823 -8.33 -34.18 -21.31
CA ARG A 823 -8.65 -33.17 -20.27
C ARG A 823 -10.11 -32.72 -20.27
N ARG A 824 -10.81 -32.89 -21.40
CA ARG A 824 -12.26 -32.67 -21.52
C ARG A 824 -12.91 -33.97 -21.93
N ASN A 825 -14.03 -34.31 -21.29
CA ASN A 825 -14.81 -35.46 -21.69
C ASN A 825 -15.35 -35.21 -23.11
N PRO A 826 -15.13 -36.15 -24.05
CA PRO A 826 -15.70 -36.06 -25.38
C PRO A 826 -17.23 -36.02 -25.32
N THR A 827 -17.83 -35.39 -26.34
CA THR A 827 -19.28 -35.14 -26.36
C THR A 827 -20.02 -36.46 -26.59
N ILE A 828 -21.07 -36.74 -25.80
CA ILE A 828 -21.85 -37.97 -25.91
C ILE A 828 -23.11 -37.70 -26.75
N GLY A 829 -23.24 -38.37 -27.89
CA GLY A 829 -24.41 -38.33 -28.76
C GLY A 829 -25.58 -39.20 -28.30
N LYS A 830 -26.70 -39.11 -29.01
CA LYS A 830 -27.97 -39.80 -28.65
C LYS A 830 -27.94 -41.33 -28.81
N GLN A 831 -26.83 -41.93 -29.25
CA GLN A 831 -26.70 -43.38 -29.50
C GLN A 831 -25.37 -44.00 -28.99
N ASN A 832 -24.86 -43.57 -27.82
CA ASN A 832 -23.53 -43.97 -27.31
C ASN A 832 -22.37 -43.63 -28.28
N GLU A 833 -22.58 -42.59 -29.08
CA GLU A 833 -21.55 -41.97 -29.92
C GLU A 833 -20.71 -41.04 -29.06
N VAL A 834 -19.40 -41.08 -29.27
CA VAL A 834 -18.42 -40.24 -28.57
C VAL A 834 -17.68 -39.41 -29.61
N TYR A 835 -17.76 -38.09 -29.50
CA TYR A 835 -17.16 -37.14 -30.44
C TYR A 835 -15.93 -36.46 -29.81
N ILE A 836 -14.80 -36.51 -30.51
CA ILE A 836 -13.59 -35.74 -30.18
C ILE A 836 -13.63 -34.44 -30.99
N ASP A 837 -13.45 -33.30 -30.32
CA ASP A 837 -13.47 -31.98 -30.97
C ASP A 837 -12.19 -31.72 -31.80
N HIS A 838 -12.23 -30.67 -32.64
CA HIS A 838 -11.13 -30.34 -33.56
C HIS A 838 -9.82 -29.94 -32.84
N GLU A 839 -9.90 -29.34 -31.66
CA GLU A 839 -8.74 -28.91 -30.88
C GLU A 839 -8.05 -30.13 -30.23
N GLN A 840 -8.86 -31.01 -29.62
CA GLN A 840 -8.43 -32.29 -29.09
C GLN A 840 -7.84 -33.20 -30.16
N TYR A 841 -8.46 -33.24 -31.35
CA TYR A 841 -7.96 -34.03 -32.47
C TYR A 841 -6.57 -33.56 -32.90
N ASN A 842 -6.34 -32.25 -32.96
CA ASN A 842 -5.02 -31.70 -33.30
C ASN A 842 -3.97 -32.01 -32.23
N ASP A 843 -4.32 -31.91 -30.94
CA ASP A 843 -3.42 -32.26 -29.83
C ASP A 843 -3.01 -33.74 -29.87
N ILE A 844 -3.95 -34.64 -30.16
CA ILE A 844 -3.69 -36.08 -30.27
C ILE A 844 -2.87 -36.41 -31.53
N THR A 845 -3.19 -35.80 -32.67
CA THR A 845 -2.51 -36.08 -33.95
C THR A 845 -1.05 -35.63 -33.90
N ASN A 846 -0.78 -34.44 -33.34
CA ASN A 846 0.58 -33.94 -33.09
C ASN A 846 1.40 -34.87 -32.19
N LEU A 847 0.75 -35.59 -31.26
CA LEU A 847 1.39 -36.59 -30.40
C LEU A 847 1.66 -37.90 -31.15
N SER A 848 0.73 -38.31 -32.04
CA SER A 848 0.88 -39.52 -32.86
C SER A 848 1.94 -39.39 -33.96
N GLU A 849 2.23 -38.18 -34.43
CA GLU A 849 3.35 -37.92 -35.35
C GLU A 849 4.72 -37.89 -34.62
N GLN A 850 4.71 -37.80 -33.27
CA GLN A 850 5.90 -37.81 -32.42
C GLN A 850 6.24 -39.18 -31.83
N LEU A 851 5.28 -40.12 -31.88
CA LEU A 851 5.41 -41.53 -31.46
C LEU A 851 5.67 -42.42 -32.67
#